data_AF-A0AAD7TIY9-F1
#
_entry.id   AF-A0AAD7TIY9-F1
#
_cell.length_a   1.000
_cell.length_b   1.000
_cell.length_c   1.000
_cell.angle_alpha   90.00
_cell.angle_beta   90.00
_cell.angle_gamma   90.00
#
_symmetry.space_group_name_H-M   'P 1'
#
loop_
_entity.id
_entity.type
_entity.pdbx_description
1 polymer ?
#
loop_
_entity_poly.entity_id
_entity_poly.type
_entity_poly.pdbx_seq_one_letter_code
_entity_poly.pdbx_strand_id
1 'polypeptide(L)'
;MSTNSERKVLAAWEGAALLAVTVALTAFRPPVPLRLTLTILALYYCYVLATGYTTGNGLLQDHGMGLMIGVWGWSGIIVLPWLCDPMSWRYRGEKMTPGEYSTFKRLYYAACIVCNARLIGWSSQVRVSDPHIPCLEILITPVTLSYPSYAQVGNVPAPVAYQSRLQSLRYRLFQILKCLLYFDFAQTYLRLQPLFPLLGTEKFPGGWRGAVMRFLLYNAWYLSAYSTIKLLYLAVSVVPVATGLFNGNPEDWRPPFGNWSDAYTVRRFWGRTWHQNLRRYFTLAGRAVSDALSLKKGSLASKYTRLYTGFVFSGLIHVSGDVMVGRQYIGKSMWFFLANAMAITFEDAVLVLAQRVGFDRPTKWKQRLGYLWVILWFNLIAAPLNADWMVQLPGALDEDYMRFSLIRIAQLATLCCPPQASVPTPQPETSQPAIAQMNERHVLPPLGQVVVQLILIATIALRPPSLPRLAITVLTSYYCYALLSQYTTGEGPMHDWGMGSNITAWGWAGILIFPWLCEPMTEWRYKDEKAAPADYPLLKRLWYAACIAGNARLIGWSSQVSNLPPADPVKTCGQFLRRRILQALRLWLLVDITQAYIHLQPLFPLLGTDAFPGGWRGAIMRIPCYFAWYLPTYAMTNLLNVLMSILCVATGFFNGNMEDWRQEFGSWSDAYTVRRFWGKSWHQNLRRCFTVLGKKLNDALGLQKGSTASSYVKLYAAFALSGFIHTGGDLMVGARGYLGTSMAFFLVNALAITFEDGVIAIGRRLGFDGPTKWTKRLGYAWVFVWFYIAAPLHVGVMARLPGVLAEELIPFSITRTYAPSFVIKAMKATL
;
A
#
# COMPACT_ATOMS: atom_id res chain seq x y z
N MET A 1 0.13 39.29 -4.79
CA MET A 1 0.66 37.98 -5.22
C MET A 1 1.57 37.48 -4.11
N SER A 2 1.08 36.66 -3.17
CA SER A 2 1.98 35.87 -2.32
C SER A 2 2.27 34.57 -3.05
N THR A 3 3.54 34.30 -3.29
CA THR A 3 4.01 33.00 -3.76
C THR A 3 3.73 31.96 -2.65
N ASN A 4 3.67 30.67 -2.99
CA ASN A 4 3.45 29.57 -2.04
C ASN A 4 4.42 29.50 -0.83
N SER A 5 5.36 30.44 -0.72
CA SER A 5 6.42 30.50 0.30
C SER A 5 5.96 30.91 1.71
N GLU A 6 4.77 31.49 1.89
CA GLU A 6 4.29 31.95 3.21
C GLU A 6 3.32 30.97 3.92
N ARG A 7 2.82 29.93 3.23
CA ARG A 7 1.85 28.98 3.82
C ARG A 7 2.55 27.88 4.62
N LYS A 8 2.01 27.54 5.79
CA LYS A 8 2.58 26.50 6.66
C LYS A 8 2.20 25.11 6.16
N VAL A 9 3.08 24.13 6.36
CA VAL A 9 2.73 22.73 6.08
C VAL A 9 1.70 22.25 7.11
N LEU A 10 0.59 21.71 6.63
CA LEU A 10 -0.50 21.18 7.45
C LEU A 10 -0.03 19.96 8.24
N ALA A 11 -0.07 20.05 9.57
CA ALA A 11 0.30 18.93 10.41
C ALA A 11 -0.80 17.84 10.41
N ALA A 12 -0.39 16.58 10.45
CA ALA A 12 -1.32 15.44 10.37
C ALA A 12 -2.36 15.39 11.52
N TRP A 13 -2.06 16.00 12.67
CA TRP A 13 -2.95 16.01 13.84
C TRP A 13 -4.10 17.02 13.73
N GLU A 14 -4.00 18.03 12.86
CA GLU A 14 -5.03 19.08 12.68
C GLU A 14 -6.37 18.45 12.24
N GLY A 15 -6.32 17.47 11.33
CA GLY A 15 -7.49 16.70 10.91
C GLY A 15 -8.09 15.83 12.04
N ALA A 16 -7.23 15.27 12.91
CA ALA A 16 -7.68 14.50 14.06
C ALA A 16 -8.37 15.40 15.10
N ALA A 17 -7.89 16.63 15.28
CA ALA A 17 -8.52 17.63 16.14
C ALA A 17 -9.93 18.00 15.64
N LEU A 18 -10.09 18.30 14.34
CA LEU A 18 -11.41 18.57 13.74
C LEU A 18 -12.38 17.38 13.90
N LEU A 19 -11.89 16.16 13.72
CA LEU A 19 -12.68 14.95 13.92
C LEU A 19 -13.13 14.80 15.39
N ALA A 20 -12.21 15.02 16.34
CA ALA A 20 -12.51 14.94 17.76
C ALA A 20 -13.55 15.99 18.19
N VAL A 21 -13.43 17.23 17.72
CA VAL A 21 -14.40 18.30 17.95
C VAL A 21 -15.78 17.92 17.39
N THR A 22 -15.81 17.37 16.17
CA THR A 22 -17.06 16.92 15.53
C THR A 22 -17.74 15.81 16.34
N VAL A 23 -16.97 14.82 16.82
CA VAL A 23 -17.48 13.73 17.67
C VAL A 23 -18.00 14.29 19.00
N ALA A 24 -17.27 15.20 19.64
CA ALA A 24 -17.68 15.80 20.91
C ALA A 24 -18.96 16.62 20.78
N LEU A 25 -19.06 17.50 19.77
CA LEU A 25 -20.26 18.29 19.49
C LEU A 25 -21.47 17.39 19.20
N THR A 26 -21.24 16.29 18.48
CA THR A 26 -22.28 15.30 18.16
C THR A 26 -22.73 14.52 19.39
N ALA A 27 -21.81 14.14 20.27
CA ALA A 27 -22.08 13.31 21.46
C ALA A 27 -22.79 14.09 22.58
N PHE A 28 -22.37 15.33 22.83
CA PHE A 28 -22.77 16.06 24.03
C PHE A 28 -23.80 17.16 23.79
N ARG A 29 -23.88 17.71 22.57
CA ARG A 29 -24.88 18.72 22.17
C ARG A 29 -25.09 19.81 23.22
N PRO A 30 -24.07 20.65 23.47
CA PRO A 30 -24.16 21.68 24.50
C PRO A 30 -25.34 22.64 24.28
N PRO A 31 -25.74 23.42 25.30
CA PRO A 31 -26.77 24.46 25.17
C PRO A 31 -26.50 25.37 23.97
N VAL A 32 -27.57 25.92 23.38
CA VAL A 32 -27.52 26.69 22.12
C VAL A 32 -26.42 27.77 22.10
N PRO A 33 -26.23 28.60 23.15
CA PRO A 33 -25.18 29.62 23.14
C PRO A 33 -23.78 29.03 23.01
N LEU A 34 -23.44 28.03 23.85
CA LEU A 34 -22.14 27.37 23.82
C LEU A 34 -21.93 26.60 22.51
N ARG A 35 -22.98 25.95 22.00
CA ARG A 35 -22.93 25.26 20.70
C ARG A 35 -22.64 26.22 19.55
N LEU A 36 -23.26 27.40 19.55
CA LEU A 36 -23.03 28.42 18.55
C LEU A 36 -21.59 28.94 18.60
N THR A 37 -21.08 29.28 19.79
CA THR A 37 -19.69 29.69 19.97
C THR A 37 -18.71 28.64 19.47
N LEU A 38 -18.88 27.37 19.86
CA LEU A 38 -18.01 26.27 19.41
C LEU A 38 -18.11 26.03 17.90
N THR A 39 -19.30 26.19 17.32
CA THR A 39 -19.52 26.08 15.88
C THR A 39 -18.76 27.18 15.14
N ILE A 40 -18.86 28.43 15.59
CA ILE A 40 -18.15 29.58 14.99
C ILE A 40 -16.63 29.39 15.08
N LEU A 41 -16.12 28.99 16.25
CA LEU A 41 -14.69 28.72 16.45
C LEU A 41 -14.20 27.60 15.54
N ALA A 42 -14.95 26.51 15.42
CA ALA A 42 -14.58 25.38 14.58
C ALA A 42 -14.63 25.74 13.07
N LEU A 43 -15.61 26.53 12.63
CA LEU A 43 -15.67 27.04 11.25
C LEU A 43 -14.54 28.04 10.96
N TYR A 44 -14.22 28.91 11.90
CA TYR A 44 -13.07 29.82 11.78
C TYR A 44 -11.77 29.03 11.68
N TYR A 45 -11.62 27.97 12.48
CA TYR A 45 -10.47 27.08 12.40
C TYR A 45 -10.39 26.35 11.05
N CYS A 46 -11.51 25.83 10.51
CA CYS A 46 -11.54 25.29 9.14
C CYS A 46 -11.09 26.34 8.10
N TYR A 47 -11.52 27.59 8.25
CA TYR A 47 -11.09 28.69 7.38
C TYR A 47 -9.59 28.98 7.50
N VAL A 48 -9.04 29.01 8.71
CA VAL A 48 -7.60 29.17 8.96
C VAL A 48 -6.81 28.04 8.33
N LEU A 49 -7.27 26.79 8.45
CA LEU A 49 -6.63 25.64 7.82
C LEU A 49 -6.63 25.76 6.28
N ALA A 50 -7.77 26.11 5.70
CA ALA A 50 -7.89 26.25 4.25
C ALA A 50 -7.08 27.42 3.67
N THR A 51 -6.88 28.50 4.42
CA THR A 51 -6.22 29.72 3.91
C THR A 51 -4.75 29.86 4.31
N GLY A 52 -4.36 29.35 5.48
CA GLY A 52 -3.03 29.52 6.05
C GLY A 52 -2.10 28.33 5.84
N TYR A 53 -2.61 27.18 5.39
CA TYR A 53 -1.84 25.95 5.27
C TYR A 53 -1.85 25.36 3.85
N THR A 54 -0.84 24.55 3.58
CA THR A 54 -0.66 23.72 2.39
C THR A 54 -0.28 22.31 2.80
N THR A 55 -0.57 21.31 1.99
CA THR A 55 -0.08 19.94 2.17
C THR A 55 1.40 19.80 1.85
N GLY A 56 2.02 20.78 1.19
CA GLY A 56 3.41 20.73 0.75
C GLY A 56 3.68 19.75 -0.40
N ASN A 57 2.63 19.14 -0.96
CA ASN A 57 2.74 18.13 -2.03
C ASN A 57 2.08 18.57 -3.35
N GLY A 58 1.64 19.83 -3.44
CA GLY A 58 1.06 20.40 -4.66
C GLY A 58 -0.38 20.93 -4.50
N LEU A 59 -0.81 21.73 -5.48
CA LEU A 59 -2.10 22.41 -5.54
C LEU A 59 -3.29 21.45 -5.68
N LEU A 60 -3.15 20.31 -6.38
CA LEU A 60 -4.28 19.37 -6.47
C LEU A 60 -4.45 18.57 -5.18
N GLN A 61 -3.35 18.25 -4.50
CA GLN A 61 -3.42 17.66 -3.18
C GLN A 61 -3.97 18.65 -2.15
N ASP A 62 -3.62 19.94 -2.28
CA ASP A 62 -4.22 21.03 -1.51
C ASP A 62 -5.73 21.14 -1.78
N HIS A 63 -6.16 21.10 -3.04
CA HIS A 63 -7.58 21.06 -3.38
C HIS A 63 -8.28 19.89 -2.68
N GLY A 64 -7.73 18.67 -2.80
CA GLY A 64 -8.26 17.46 -2.17
C GLY A 64 -8.35 17.54 -0.65
N MET A 65 -7.34 18.12 0.01
CA MET A 65 -7.37 18.36 1.46
C MET A 65 -8.42 19.41 1.83
N GLY A 66 -8.53 20.48 1.05
CA GLY A 66 -9.57 21.49 1.20
C GLY A 66 -10.98 20.88 1.10
N LEU A 67 -11.19 19.89 0.22
CA LEU A 67 -12.45 19.14 0.16
C LEU A 67 -12.74 18.41 1.48
N MET A 68 -11.74 17.78 2.10
CA MET A 68 -11.90 17.07 3.37
C MET A 68 -12.25 18.03 4.50
N ILE A 69 -11.58 19.19 4.57
CA ILE A 69 -11.89 20.26 5.51
C ILE A 69 -13.34 20.75 5.31
N GLY A 70 -13.77 20.92 4.05
CA GLY A 70 -15.13 21.29 3.71
C GLY A 70 -16.17 20.27 4.15
N VAL A 71 -15.88 18.97 3.96
CA VAL A 71 -16.75 17.88 4.43
C VAL A 71 -16.86 17.93 5.95
N TRP A 72 -15.76 18.06 6.70
CA TRP A 72 -15.78 18.12 8.16
C TRP A 72 -16.53 19.36 8.68
N GLY A 73 -16.23 20.54 8.12
CA GLY A 73 -16.91 21.79 8.45
C GLY A 73 -18.41 21.73 8.19
N TRP A 74 -18.81 21.29 7.01
CA TRP A 74 -20.22 21.23 6.65
C TRP A 74 -20.97 20.09 7.36
N SER A 75 -20.54 18.84 7.15
CA SER A 75 -21.29 17.69 7.66
C SER A 75 -21.16 17.51 9.17
N GLY A 76 -19.97 17.74 9.71
CA GLY A 76 -19.63 17.50 11.10
C GLY A 76 -20.02 18.64 12.04
N ILE A 77 -19.70 19.88 11.66
CA ILE A 77 -19.85 21.06 12.54
C ILE A 77 -21.22 21.73 12.35
N ILE A 78 -21.80 21.70 11.15
CA ILE A 78 -23.11 22.32 10.89
C ILE A 78 -24.24 21.28 10.92
N VAL A 79 -24.21 20.25 10.07
CA VAL A 79 -25.39 19.38 9.86
C VAL A 79 -25.70 18.51 11.09
N LEU A 80 -24.69 17.83 11.65
CA LEU A 80 -24.91 16.93 12.80
C LEU A 80 -25.35 17.66 14.09
N PRO A 81 -24.79 18.83 14.46
CA PRO A 81 -25.17 19.51 15.70
C PRO A 81 -26.45 20.34 15.61
N TRP A 82 -26.86 20.75 14.40
CA TRP A 82 -27.97 21.70 14.20
C TRP A 82 -29.17 21.16 13.45
N LEU A 83 -28.99 20.31 12.43
CA LEU A 83 -30.09 19.94 11.52
C LEU A 83 -30.75 18.59 11.84
N CYS A 84 -30.25 17.87 12.82
CA CYS A 84 -30.83 16.59 13.25
C CYS A 84 -30.62 16.35 14.73
N ASP A 85 -30.91 15.15 15.25
CA ASP A 85 -30.46 14.70 16.56
C ASP A 85 -29.83 13.30 16.47
N PRO A 86 -28.51 13.22 16.26
CA PRO A 86 -27.83 11.95 16.02
C PRO A 86 -27.95 10.96 17.18
N MET A 87 -28.05 11.46 18.42
CA MET A 87 -28.15 10.61 19.61
C MET A 87 -29.53 9.95 19.75
N SER A 88 -30.57 10.50 19.11
CA SER A 88 -31.89 9.86 19.02
C SER A 88 -31.93 8.63 18.11
N TRP A 89 -30.89 8.41 17.30
CA TRP A 89 -30.85 7.32 16.34
C TRP A 89 -30.46 6.00 17.01
N ARG A 90 -31.17 4.94 16.64
CA ARG A 90 -31.00 3.61 17.23
C ARG A 90 -30.31 2.70 16.22
N TYR A 91 -29.30 1.97 16.65
CA TYR A 91 -28.61 1.01 15.82
C TYR A 91 -29.23 -0.38 16.01
N ARG A 92 -29.62 -1.05 14.90
CA ARG A 92 -30.18 -2.43 14.85
C ARG A 92 -31.13 -2.82 16.00
N GLY A 93 -32.27 -2.13 16.13
CA GLY A 93 -33.36 -2.55 17.03
C GLY A 93 -33.13 -2.30 18.52
N GLU A 94 -32.09 -1.54 18.87
CA GLU A 94 -31.76 -1.22 20.26
C GLU A 94 -32.90 -0.48 20.98
N LYS A 95 -33.18 -0.92 22.21
CA LYS A 95 -34.31 -0.42 23.03
C LYS A 95 -33.95 0.77 23.93
N MET A 96 -32.67 0.92 24.27
CA MET A 96 -32.19 1.99 25.16
C MET A 96 -32.50 3.39 24.63
N THR A 97 -32.78 4.31 25.54
CA THR A 97 -33.04 5.72 25.24
C THR A 97 -31.77 6.56 25.40
N PRO A 98 -31.65 7.73 24.73
CA PRO A 98 -30.41 8.53 24.77
C PRO A 98 -29.99 8.97 26.18
N GLY A 99 -30.94 9.11 27.11
CA GLY A 99 -30.69 9.42 28.52
C GLY A 99 -29.95 8.33 29.29
N GLU A 100 -30.00 7.08 28.81
CA GLU A 100 -29.41 5.91 29.47
C GLU A 100 -27.98 5.61 28.98
N TYR A 101 -27.48 6.35 27.98
CA TYR A 101 -26.14 6.13 27.44
C TYR A 101 -25.05 6.71 28.34
N SER A 102 -24.08 5.86 28.70
CA SER A 102 -22.83 6.30 29.32
C SER A 102 -22.05 7.25 28.41
N THR A 103 -21.19 8.09 28.99
CA THR A 103 -20.31 9.02 28.26
C THR A 103 -19.51 8.30 27.17
N PHE A 104 -18.97 7.12 27.49
CA PHE A 104 -18.25 6.30 26.52
C PHE A 104 -19.13 5.88 25.35
N LYS A 105 -20.36 5.42 25.60
CA LYS A 105 -21.29 4.99 24.56
C LYS A 105 -21.73 6.15 23.66
N ARG A 106 -21.95 7.35 24.23
CA ARG A 106 -22.25 8.57 23.47
C ARG A 106 -21.11 8.93 22.52
N LEU A 107 -19.88 8.94 23.03
CA LEU A 107 -18.68 9.19 22.22
C LEU A 107 -18.49 8.13 21.13
N TYR A 108 -18.68 6.85 21.47
CA TYR A 108 -18.59 5.75 20.52
C TYR A 108 -19.64 5.87 19.40
N TYR A 109 -20.91 6.18 19.73
CA TYR A 109 -21.98 6.34 18.73
C TYR A 109 -21.76 7.56 17.86
N ALA A 110 -21.35 8.68 18.45
CA ALA A 110 -20.95 9.86 17.69
C ALA A 110 -19.81 9.54 16.72
N ALA A 111 -18.77 8.81 17.16
CA ALA A 111 -17.70 8.37 16.28
C ALA A 111 -18.20 7.45 15.15
N CYS A 112 -19.09 6.50 15.43
CA CYS A 112 -19.70 5.64 14.40
C CYS A 112 -20.46 6.45 13.34
N ILE A 113 -21.24 7.45 13.78
CA ILE A 113 -22.05 8.31 12.92
C ILE A 113 -21.16 9.17 12.02
N VAL A 114 -20.10 9.75 12.59
CA VAL A 114 -19.16 10.62 11.87
C VAL A 114 -18.31 9.82 10.89
N CYS A 115 -17.84 8.63 11.27
CA CYS A 115 -17.01 7.77 10.43
C CYS A 115 -17.81 7.03 9.34
N ASN A 116 -19.10 6.75 9.55
CA ASN A 116 -19.97 6.11 8.56
C ASN A 116 -21.18 6.99 8.22
N ALA A 117 -20.95 7.97 7.35
CA ALA A 117 -21.94 8.93 6.89
C ALA A 117 -23.20 8.33 6.21
N ARG A 118 -23.15 7.05 5.81
CA ARG A 118 -24.31 6.35 5.21
C ARG A 118 -25.31 5.85 6.24
N LEU A 119 -24.87 5.67 7.49
CA LEU A 119 -25.69 5.28 8.63
C LEU A 119 -26.50 3.99 8.37
N ILE A 120 -25.92 3.04 7.64
CA ILE A 120 -26.56 1.75 7.37
C ILE A 120 -26.71 0.98 8.69
N GLY A 121 -27.89 0.42 8.94
CA GLY A 121 -28.22 -0.25 10.20
C GLY A 121 -28.74 0.68 11.31
N TRP A 122 -28.76 1.99 11.09
CA TRP A 122 -29.37 2.96 12.00
C TRP A 122 -30.84 3.22 11.63
N SER A 123 -31.68 3.57 12.62
CA SER A 123 -33.08 3.95 12.42
C SER A 123 -33.25 5.14 11.46
N SER A 124 -32.19 5.94 11.28
CA SER A 124 -32.15 7.10 10.39
C SER A 124 -31.46 6.83 9.04
N GLN A 125 -31.18 5.57 8.70
CA GLN A 125 -30.49 5.18 7.46
C GLN A 125 -31.10 5.83 6.19
N VAL A 126 -30.25 6.09 5.20
CA VAL A 126 -30.69 6.66 3.91
C VAL A 126 -31.46 5.61 3.11
N ARG A 127 -32.75 5.84 2.88
CA ARG A 127 -33.58 5.01 1.97
C ARG A 127 -33.36 5.48 0.53
N VAL A 128 -33.06 4.54 -0.38
CA VAL A 128 -33.10 4.80 -1.83
C VAL A 128 -34.54 4.57 -2.30
N SER A 129 -35.03 5.41 -3.21
CA SER A 129 -36.42 5.29 -3.70
C SER A 129 -36.63 4.02 -4.52
N ASP A 130 -37.82 3.43 -4.31
CA ASP A 130 -38.35 2.19 -4.91
C ASP A 130 -38.23 2.14 -6.45
N PRO A 131 -37.91 0.99 -7.06
CA PRO A 131 -37.87 0.82 -8.52
C PRO A 131 -39.23 0.88 -9.23
N HIS A 132 -40.35 0.68 -8.53
CA HIS A 132 -41.67 0.58 -9.16
C HIS A 132 -42.42 1.90 -9.30
N ILE A 133 -41.93 2.99 -8.72
CA ILE A 133 -42.54 4.31 -8.87
C ILE A 133 -42.10 4.86 -10.23
N PRO A 134 -42.99 4.94 -11.24
CA PRO A 134 -42.68 5.61 -12.49
C PRO A 134 -42.29 7.05 -12.16
N CYS A 135 -41.43 7.69 -12.95
CA CYS A 135 -41.04 9.09 -12.76
C CYS A 135 -42.25 10.06 -12.62
N LEU A 136 -43.47 9.61 -12.94
CA LEU A 136 -44.72 10.33 -12.84
C LEU A 136 -45.60 10.10 -11.60
N GLU A 137 -45.42 9.06 -10.78
CA GLU A 137 -46.22 8.95 -9.53
C GLU A 137 -45.86 10.05 -8.52
N ILE A 138 -44.69 10.69 -8.70
CA ILE A 138 -44.28 11.90 -7.97
C ILE A 138 -44.96 13.16 -8.54
N LEU A 139 -45.58 13.09 -9.73
CA LEU A 139 -46.16 14.24 -10.42
C LEU A 139 -47.70 14.33 -10.32
N ILE A 140 -48.44 13.25 -9.95
CA ILE A 140 -49.92 13.26 -10.06
C ILE A 140 -50.68 12.82 -8.78
N THR A 141 -50.08 12.14 -7.80
CA THR A 141 -50.88 11.63 -6.66
C THR A 141 -50.66 12.41 -5.35
N PRO A 142 -51.70 13.03 -4.74
CA PRO A 142 -51.65 13.51 -3.37
C PRO A 142 -51.83 12.31 -2.43
N VAL A 143 -50.82 11.46 -2.30
CA VAL A 143 -50.95 10.24 -1.49
C VAL A 143 -50.38 10.47 -0.09
N THR A 144 -51.30 10.76 0.82
CA THR A 144 -51.30 10.26 2.20
C THR A 144 -51.04 8.75 2.19
N LEU A 145 -49.82 8.32 2.54
CA LEU A 145 -49.54 6.92 2.87
C LEU A 145 -49.16 6.84 4.35
N SER A 146 -50.12 6.32 5.12
CA SER A 146 -49.91 5.66 6.40
C SER A 146 -48.70 4.73 6.31
N TYR A 147 -47.77 4.86 7.26
CA TYR A 147 -46.55 4.07 7.34
C TYR A 147 -46.86 2.59 7.63
N PRO A 148 -46.60 1.64 6.72
CA PRO A 148 -46.55 0.23 7.09
C PRO A 148 -45.16 -0.10 7.62
N SER A 149 -45.16 -1.09 8.52
CA SER A 149 -44.02 -1.66 9.24
C SER A 149 -42.77 -1.95 8.41
N TYR A 150 -41.62 -1.84 9.09
CA TYR A 150 -40.25 -2.20 8.73
C TYR A 150 -40.04 -3.40 7.77
N ALA A 151 -40.35 -3.25 6.49
CA ALA A 151 -39.96 -4.17 5.43
C ALA A 151 -38.98 -3.52 4.45
N GLN A 152 -37.96 -4.29 4.04
CA GLN A 152 -36.85 -3.88 3.17
C GLN A 152 -37.36 -3.40 1.79
N VAL A 153 -37.05 -2.16 1.41
CA VAL A 153 -37.34 -1.63 0.06
C VAL A 153 -36.04 -1.45 -0.71
N GLY A 154 -36.04 -1.97 -1.94
CA GLY A 154 -34.89 -2.17 -2.81
C GLY A 154 -34.25 -0.89 -3.38
N ASN A 155 -33.02 -1.06 -3.86
CA ASN A 155 -32.14 -0.10 -4.55
C ASN A 155 -31.03 0.56 -3.73
N VAL A 156 -30.73 0.07 -2.53
CA VAL A 156 -29.30 -0.05 -2.17
C VAL A 156 -28.79 -1.27 -2.94
N PRO A 157 -27.55 -1.28 -3.49
CA PRO A 157 -27.00 -2.50 -4.10
C PRO A 157 -27.33 -3.68 -3.21
N ALA A 158 -27.90 -4.74 -3.80
CA ALA A 158 -28.29 -5.95 -3.08
C ALA A 158 -27.18 -6.28 -2.09
N PRO A 159 -27.49 -6.62 -0.82
CA PRO A 159 -26.45 -6.97 0.12
C PRO A 159 -25.57 -7.99 -0.59
N VAL A 160 -24.29 -7.65 -0.80
CA VAL A 160 -23.31 -8.70 -1.00
C VAL A 160 -23.38 -9.41 0.34
N ALA A 161 -24.14 -10.51 0.37
CA ALA A 161 -24.32 -11.31 1.56
C ALA A 161 -22.95 -11.92 1.81
N TYR A 162 -22.14 -11.19 2.56
CA TYR A 162 -20.84 -11.67 2.95
C TYR A 162 -21.12 -12.77 3.97
N GLN A 163 -20.89 -14.01 3.58
CA GLN A 163 -21.03 -15.16 4.48
C GLN A 163 -20.04 -15.08 5.64
N SER A 164 -18.95 -14.31 5.49
CA SER A 164 -17.98 -14.02 6.55
C SER A 164 -17.31 -12.65 6.41
N ARG A 165 -16.75 -12.13 7.51
CA ARG A 165 -15.92 -10.91 7.51
C ARG A 165 -14.70 -11.05 6.59
N LEU A 166 -14.11 -12.24 6.49
CA LEU A 166 -12.98 -12.51 5.60
C LEU A 166 -13.34 -12.33 4.12
N GLN A 167 -14.51 -12.82 3.70
CA GLN A 167 -15.01 -12.61 2.34
C GLN A 167 -15.20 -11.12 2.03
N SER A 168 -15.71 -10.36 2.99
CA SER A 168 -15.87 -8.91 2.90
C SER A 168 -14.55 -8.16 2.75
N LEU A 169 -13.53 -8.58 3.51
CA LEU A 169 -12.17 -8.01 3.43
C LEU A 169 -11.49 -8.37 2.11
N ARG A 170 -11.57 -9.63 1.65
CA ARG A 170 -11.10 -10.06 0.32
C ARG A 170 -11.68 -9.19 -0.79
N TYR A 171 -13.00 -9.02 -0.78
CA TYR A 171 -13.68 -8.17 -1.75
C TYR A 171 -13.15 -6.73 -1.69
N ARG A 172 -13.01 -6.13 -0.50
CA ARG A 172 -12.50 -4.76 -0.36
C ARG A 172 -11.09 -4.60 -0.86
N LEU A 173 -10.18 -5.52 -0.52
CA LEU A 173 -8.79 -5.47 -0.94
C LEU A 173 -8.65 -5.66 -2.46
N PHE A 174 -9.46 -6.54 -3.04
CA PHE A 174 -9.57 -6.65 -4.50
C PHE A 174 -10.09 -5.36 -5.15
N GLN A 175 -11.11 -4.72 -4.57
CA GLN A 175 -11.61 -3.44 -5.07
C GLN A 175 -10.61 -2.30 -4.91
N ILE A 176 -9.80 -2.31 -3.84
CA ILE A 176 -8.69 -1.37 -3.64
C ILE A 176 -7.67 -1.52 -4.77
N LEU A 177 -7.23 -2.75 -5.05
CA LEU A 177 -6.32 -3.03 -6.16
C LEU A 177 -6.90 -2.56 -7.50
N LYS A 178 -8.18 -2.86 -7.76
CA LYS A 178 -8.88 -2.41 -8.97
C LYS A 178 -8.91 -0.89 -9.09
N CYS A 179 -9.21 -0.18 -8.00
CA CYS A 179 -9.20 1.29 -7.99
C CYS A 179 -7.79 1.85 -8.20
N LEU A 180 -6.75 1.24 -7.61
CA LEU A 180 -5.37 1.65 -7.83
C LEU A 180 -4.97 1.50 -9.30
N LEU A 181 -5.31 0.39 -9.94
CA LEU A 181 -5.05 0.17 -11.37
C LEU A 181 -5.82 1.13 -12.27
N TYR A 182 -7.09 1.42 -11.95
CA TYR A 182 -7.89 2.40 -12.71
C TYR A 182 -7.36 3.82 -12.56
N PHE A 183 -6.98 4.20 -11.34
CA PHE A 183 -6.38 5.48 -11.07
C PHE A 183 -5.05 5.62 -11.81
N ASP A 184 -4.19 4.61 -11.71
CA ASP A 184 -2.90 4.58 -12.39
C ASP A 184 -3.03 4.65 -13.92
N PHE A 185 -3.98 3.91 -14.49
CA PHE A 185 -4.26 3.94 -15.93
C PHE A 185 -4.71 5.32 -16.37
N ALA A 186 -5.68 5.90 -15.67
CA ALA A 186 -6.21 7.21 -15.99
C ALA A 186 -5.14 8.30 -15.89
N GLN A 187 -4.36 8.32 -14.80
CA GLN A 187 -3.29 9.29 -14.57
C GLN A 187 -2.17 9.14 -15.59
N THR A 188 -1.79 7.91 -15.92
CA THR A 188 -0.78 7.63 -16.94
C THR A 188 -1.24 8.06 -18.32
N TYR A 189 -2.50 7.77 -18.68
CA TYR A 189 -3.08 8.25 -19.93
C TYR A 189 -3.04 9.78 -19.99
N LEU A 190 -3.56 10.48 -18.97
CA LEU A 190 -3.56 11.95 -18.92
C LEU A 190 -2.16 12.54 -19.06
N ARG A 191 -1.17 12.00 -18.35
CA ARG A 191 0.23 12.48 -18.44
C ARG A 191 0.86 12.26 -19.81
N LEU A 192 0.62 11.11 -20.43
CA LEU A 192 1.23 10.78 -21.71
C LEU A 192 0.56 11.46 -22.90
N GLN A 193 -0.63 12.03 -22.71
CA GLN A 193 -1.33 12.73 -23.78
C GLN A 193 -0.77 14.15 -23.97
N PRO A 194 -0.12 14.47 -25.11
CA PRO A 194 0.46 15.80 -25.35
C PRO A 194 -0.59 16.92 -25.42
N LEU A 195 -1.86 16.54 -25.65
CA LEU A 195 -2.98 17.48 -25.70
C LEU A 195 -3.55 17.81 -24.32
N PHE A 196 -3.22 17.05 -23.27
CA PHE A 196 -3.75 17.28 -21.93
C PHE A 196 -3.43 18.68 -21.38
N PRO A 197 -2.19 19.22 -21.52
CA PRO A 197 -1.88 20.58 -21.10
C PRO A 197 -2.69 21.67 -21.82
N LEU A 198 -3.16 21.39 -23.03
CA LEU A 198 -3.95 22.33 -23.83
C LEU A 198 -5.44 22.31 -23.45
N LEU A 199 -5.88 21.37 -22.61
CA LEU A 199 -7.30 21.17 -22.29
C LEU A 199 -7.88 22.42 -21.62
N GLY A 200 -8.98 22.94 -22.18
CA GLY A 200 -9.61 24.18 -21.71
C GLY A 200 -9.04 25.47 -22.32
N THR A 201 -8.04 25.38 -23.20
CA THR A 201 -7.51 26.53 -23.94
C THR A 201 -8.06 26.58 -25.35
N GLU A 202 -8.03 27.77 -25.96
CA GLU A 202 -8.34 27.97 -27.39
C GLU A 202 -7.37 27.20 -28.31
N LYS A 203 -6.19 26.85 -27.80
CA LYS A 203 -5.17 26.08 -28.53
C LYS A 203 -5.49 24.59 -28.63
N PHE A 204 -6.50 24.08 -27.90
CA PHE A 204 -6.88 22.67 -28.01
C PHE A 204 -7.50 22.39 -29.38
N PRO A 205 -7.06 21.34 -30.12
CA PRO A 205 -7.53 21.06 -31.47
C PRO A 205 -9.06 21.01 -31.60
N GLY A 206 -9.60 21.67 -32.63
CA GLY A 206 -11.00 21.58 -33.02
C GLY A 206 -11.33 20.33 -33.84
N GLY A 207 -12.57 20.28 -34.36
CA GLY A 207 -13.05 19.20 -35.23
C GLY A 207 -13.27 17.86 -34.52
N TRP A 208 -13.58 16.81 -35.29
CA TRP A 208 -13.99 15.51 -34.74
C TRP A 208 -12.86 14.80 -33.97
N ARG A 209 -11.60 14.91 -34.42
CA ARG A 209 -10.43 14.34 -33.71
C ARG A 209 -10.23 15.01 -32.36
N GLY A 210 -10.32 16.34 -32.33
CA GLY A 210 -10.28 17.12 -31.10
C GLY A 210 -11.41 16.73 -30.14
N ALA A 211 -12.63 16.60 -30.64
CA ALA A 211 -13.77 16.18 -29.83
C ALA A 211 -13.57 14.78 -29.21
N VAL A 212 -13.06 13.81 -29.98
CA VAL A 212 -12.72 12.47 -29.47
C VAL A 212 -11.64 12.55 -28.38
N MET A 213 -10.59 13.36 -28.59
CA MET A 213 -9.52 13.51 -27.61
C MET A 213 -10.01 14.18 -26.31
N ARG A 214 -10.84 15.24 -26.41
CA ARG A 214 -11.50 15.84 -25.23
C ARG A 214 -12.32 14.81 -24.47
N PHE A 215 -13.13 14.03 -25.19
CA PHE A 215 -13.92 12.96 -24.60
C PHE A 215 -13.05 11.98 -23.81
N LEU A 216 -11.95 11.49 -24.40
CA LEU A 216 -11.07 10.55 -23.71
C LEU A 216 -10.37 11.17 -22.48
N LEU A 217 -9.89 12.41 -22.60
CA LEU A 217 -9.25 13.13 -21.48
C LEU A 217 -10.23 13.37 -20.33
N TYR A 218 -11.44 13.84 -20.62
CA TYR A 218 -12.46 14.06 -19.58
C TYR A 218 -12.90 12.76 -18.91
N ASN A 219 -13.05 11.67 -19.66
CA ASN A 219 -13.38 10.37 -19.05
C ASN A 219 -12.23 9.82 -18.21
N ALA A 220 -10.96 10.03 -18.59
CA ALA A 220 -9.81 9.67 -17.75
C ALA A 220 -9.77 10.53 -16.46
N TRP A 221 -10.08 11.81 -16.55
CA TRP A 221 -10.23 12.69 -15.38
C TRP A 221 -11.31 12.17 -14.42
N TYR A 222 -12.50 11.84 -14.93
CA TYR A 222 -13.58 11.29 -14.11
C TYR A 222 -13.28 9.89 -13.56
N LEU A 223 -12.56 9.05 -14.30
CA LEU A 223 -12.09 7.75 -13.81
C LEU A 223 -11.11 7.93 -12.65
N SER A 224 -10.26 8.95 -12.68
CA SER A 224 -9.39 9.31 -11.59
C SER A 224 -10.20 9.70 -10.34
N ALA A 225 -11.16 10.61 -10.48
CA ALA A 225 -12.04 11.03 -9.38
C ALA A 225 -12.85 9.87 -8.78
N TYR A 226 -13.44 9.02 -9.64
CA TYR A 226 -14.15 7.80 -9.23
C TYR A 226 -13.25 6.89 -8.38
N SER A 227 -12.03 6.63 -8.87
CA SER A 227 -11.09 5.72 -8.24
C SER A 227 -10.62 6.25 -6.89
N THR A 228 -10.30 7.55 -6.79
CA THR A 228 -9.88 8.20 -5.54
C THR A 228 -10.97 8.14 -4.47
N ILE A 229 -12.20 8.55 -4.79
CA ILE A 229 -13.31 8.57 -3.82
C ILE A 229 -13.60 7.14 -3.32
N LYS A 230 -13.61 6.18 -4.25
CA LYS A 230 -13.84 4.77 -3.90
C LYS A 230 -12.69 4.20 -3.07
N LEU A 231 -11.44 4.52 -3.42
CA LEU A 231 -10.24 4.07 -2.70
C LEU A 231 -10.24 4.59 -1.26
N LEU A 232 -10.48 5.88 -1.05
CA LEU A 232 -10.54 6.48 0.29
C LEU A 232 -11.62 5.82 1.16
N TYR A 233 -12.82 5.62 0.61
CA TYR A 233 -13.89 4.92 1.33
C TYR A 233 -13.49 3.48 1.68
N LEU A 234 -12.93 2.73 0.73
CA LEU A 234 -12.53 1.34 0.94
C LEU A 234 -11.40 1.25 1.99
N ALA A 235 -10.40 2.12 1.91
CA ALA A 235 -9.28 2.18 2.85
C ALA A 235 -9.78 2.43 4.29
N VAL A 236 -10.65 3.43 4.49
CA VAL A 236 -11.27 3.71 5.79
C VAL A 236 -12.11 2.53 6.26
N SER A 237 -12.80 1.82 5.37
CA SER A 237 -13.67 0.69 5.74
C SER A 237 -12.91 -0.56 6.22
N VAL A 238 -11.63 -0.72 5.89
CA VAL A 238 -10.86 -1.95 6.20
C VAL A 238 -10.74 -2.15 7.70
N VAL A 239 -10.33 -1.11 8.44
CA VAL A 239 -10.06 -1.21 9.88
C VAL A 239 -11.34 -1.51 10.69
N PRO A 240 -12.45 -0.78 10.51
CA PRO A 240 -13.73 -1.12 11.15
C PRO A 240 -14.17 -2.55 10.82
N VAL A 241 -14.17 -2.95 9.54
CA VAL A 241 -14.65 -4.27 9.12
C VAL A 241 -13.77 -5.41 9.65
N ALA A 242 -12.45 -5.21 9.72
CA ALA A 242 -11.51 -6.20 10.25
C ALA A 242 -11.62 -6.36 11.76
N THR A 243 -11.73 -5.25 12.50
CA THR A 243 -11.72 -5.24 13.96
C THR A 243 -13.11 -5.43 14.58
N GLY A 244 -14.18 -5.13 13.84
CA GLY A 244 -15.53 -5.02 14.38
C GLY A 244 -15.80 -3.71 15.13
N LEU A 245 -14.81 -2.83 15.28
CA LEU A 245 -14.98 -1.51 15.88
C LEU A 245 -15.80 -0.59 14.95
N PHE A 246 -16.41 0.45 15.52
CA PHE A 246 -17.21 1.45 14.78
C PHE A 246 -18.34 0.86 13.95
N ASN A 247 -19.10 -0.09 14.51
CA ASN A 247 -20.12 -0.85 13.81
C ASN A 247 -19.56 -1.50 12.54
N GLY A 248 -18.41 -2.18 12.71
CA GLY A 248 -17.65 -2.86 11.67
C GLY A 248 -18.31 -4.08 11.04
N ASN A 249 -19.65 -4.15 11.02
CA ASN A 249 -20.34 -5.21 10.31
C ASN A 249 -20.18 -5.00 8.80
N PRO A 250 -19.75 -6.01 8.03
CA PRO A 250 -19.57 -5.94 6.58
C PRO A 250 -20.74 -5.29 5.82
N GLU A 251 -21.95 -5.52 6.30
CA GLU A 251 -23.21 -5.04 5.73
C GLU A 251 -23.43 -3.53 5.88
N ASP A 252 -22.77 -2.91 6.86
CA ASP A 252 -22.92 -1.48 7.16
C ASP A 252 -21.94 -0.63 6.35
N TRP A 253 -20.92 -1.25 5.75
CA TRP A 253 -19.86 -0.63 4.96
C TRP A 253 -20.00 -0.91 3.46
N ARG A 254 -21.17 -0.68 2.89
CA ARG A 254 -21.49 -1.04 1.49
C ARG A 254 -20.75 -0.16 0.47
N PRO A 255 -20.50 -0.68 -0.77
CA PRO A 255 -19.89 0.12 -1.84
C PRO A 255 -20.59 1.48 -2.02
N PRO A 256 -19.82 2.58 -2.16
CA PRO A 256 -20.39 3.93 -2.16
C PRO A 256 -21.12 4.27 -3.46
N PHE A 257 -20.83 3.57 -4.56
CA PHE A 257 -21.43 3.74 -5.88
C PHE A 257 -22.51 2.67 -6.13
N GLY A 258 -23.54 3.04 -6.90
CA GLY A 258 -24.61 2.14 -7.35
C GLY A 258 -24.33 1.48 -8.70
N ASN A 259 -25.37 0.93 -9.31
CA ASN A 259 -25.29 0.24 -10.60
C ASN A 259 -25.21 1.24 -11.75
N TRP A 260 -24.17 1.13 -12.58
CA TRP A 260 -23.99 1.98 -13.76
C TRP A 260 -25.07 1.79 -14.83
N SER A 261 -25.78 0.66 -14.82
CA SER A 261 -26.96 0.44 -15.67
C SER A 261 -28.11 1.40 -15.36
N ASP A 262 -28.12 2.07 -14.21
CA ASP A 262 -29.14 3.07 -13.89
C ASP A 262 -28.79 4.49 -14.36
N ALA A 263 -27.59 4.72 -14.87
CA ALA A 263 -27.05 6.04 -15.17
C ALA A 263 -27.50 6.65 -16.52
N TYR A 264 -28.72 6.36 -16.97
CA TYR A 264 -29.25 6.87 -18.25
C TYR A 264 -29.97 8.22 -18.13
N THR A 265 -29.92 8.88 -16.97
CA THR A 265 -30.35 10.28 -16.80
C THR A 265 -29.44 10.97 -15.78
N VAL A 266 -29.25 12.29 -15.85
CA VAL A 266 -28.40 13.05 -14.92
C VAL A 266 -28.94 12.94 -13.49
N ARG A 267 -30.28 12.94 -13.32
CA ARG A 267 -30.93 12.71 -12.03
C ARG A 267 -30.58 11.33 -11.46
N ARG A 268 -30.64 10.28 -12.28
CA ARG A 268 -30.31 8.90 -11.83
C ARG A 268 -28.81 8.71 -11.60
N PHE A 269 -27.97 9.37 -12.38
CA PHE A 269 -26.53 9.38 -12.17
C PHE A 269 -26.22 9.87 -10.75
N TRP A 270 -26.61 11.09 -10.38
CA TRP A 270 -26.34 11.65 -9.05
C TRP A 270 -27.15 10.98 -7.92
N GLY A 271 -28.39 10.58 -8.21
CA GLY A 271 -29.32 10.05 -7.22
C GLY A 271 -29.16 8.56 -6.90
N ARG A 272 -28.55 7.77 -7.79
CA ARG A 272 -28.46 6.30 -7.66
C ARG A 272 -27.08 5.73 -7.95
N THR A 273 -26.33 6.32 -8.88
CA THR A 273 -25.10 5.71 -9.40
C THR A 273 -23.84 6.27 -8.74
N TRP A 274 -23.69 7.60 -8.73
CA TRP A 274 -22.53 8.28 -8.15
C TRP A 274 -22.47 8.12 -6.62
N HIS A 275 -21.38 8.55 -5.97
CA HIS A 275 -21.17 8.22 -4.56
C HIS A 275 -22.31 8.69 -3.64
N GLN A 276 -22.76 7.82 -2.73
CA GLN A 276 -23.91 8.09 -1.84
C GLN A 276 -23.54 8.55 -0.42
N ASN A 277 -22.25 8.81 -0.17
CA ASN A 277 -21.72 9.06 1.17
C ASN A 277 -22.34 10.30 1.87
N LEU A 278 -22.62 11.37 1.13
CA LEU A 278 -23.10 12.64 1.70
C LEU A 278 -24.62 12.86 1.56
N ARG A 279 -25.34 11.86 1.01
CA ARG A 279 -26.76 11.98 0.64
C ARG A 279 -27.65 12.39 1.81
N ARG A 280 -27.39 11.87 3.02
CA ARG A 280 -28.16 12.19 4.23
C ARG A 280 -28.04 13.66 4.58
N TYR A 281 -26.82 14.19 4.59
CA TYR A 281 -26.53 15.56 4.98
C TYR A 281 -27.24 16.55 4.06
N PHE A 282 -27.17 16.33 2.75
CA PHE A 282 -27.88 17.16 1.77
C PHE A 282 -29.41 17.05 1.89
N THR A 283 -29.94 15.87 2.18
CA THR A 283 -31.38 15.67 2.36
C THR A 283 -31.91 16.35 3.63
N LEU A 284 -31.12 16.38 4.71
CA LEU A 284 -31.45 17.12 5.93
C LEU A 284 -31.43 18.62 5.66
N ALA A 285 -30.40 19.14 4.99
CA ALA A 285 -30.29 20.54 4.64
C ALA A 285 -31.44 21.01 3.72
N GLY A 286 -31.75 20.25 2.67
CA GLY A 286 -32.87 20.57 1.78
C GLY A 286 -34.23 20.58 2.50
N ARG A 287 -34.43 19.69 3.49
CA ARG A 287 -35.63 19.70 4.34
C ARG A 287 -35.67 20.96 5.21
N ALA A 288 -34.59 21.24 5.92
CA ALA A 288 -34.49 22.41 6.78
C ALA A 288 -34.78 23.72 6.01
N VAL A 289 -34.23 23.88 4.79
CA VAL A 289 -34.50 25.05 3.94
C VAL A 289 -35.94 25.08 3.46
N SER A 290 -36.52 23.94 3.05
CA SER A 290 -37.94 23.89 2.65
C SER A 290 -38.88 24.26 3.80
N ASP A 291 -38.57 23.76 4.99
CA ASP A 291 -39.38 23.96 6.19
C ASP A 291 -39.25 25.41 6.67
N ALA A 292 -38.04 26.00 6.62
CA ALA A 292 -37.81 27.42 6.90
C ALA A 292 -38.57 28.35 5.94
N LEU A 293 -38.71 27.97 4.68
CA LEU A 293 -39.49 28.69 3.67
C LEU A 293 -40.99 28.34 3.70
N SER A 294 -41.45 27.52 4.64
CA SER A 294 -42.85 27.08 4.77
C SER A 294 -43.43 26.47 3.49
N LEU A 295 -42.60 25.80 2.69
CA LEU A 295 -43.03 25.22 1.42
C LEU A 295 -43.92 23.99 1.65
N LYS A 296 -45.07 23.94 0.96
CA LYS A 296 -45.98 22.78 1.02
C LYS A 296 -45.24 21.49 0.65
N LYS A 297 -45.28 20.50 1.54
CA LYS A 297 -44.66 19.18 1.31
C LYS A 297 -45.25 18.56 0.03
N GLY A 298 -44.37 18.07 -0.85
CA GLY A 298 -44.76 17.48 -2.13
C GLY A 298 -44.98 18.47 -3.28
N SER A 299 -44.93 19.78 -3.03
CA SER A 299 -45.00 20.79 -4.11
C SER A 299 -43.74 20.77 -5.00
N LEU A 300 -43.88 21.26 -6.25
CA LEU A 300 -42.73 21.48 -7.15
C LEU A 300 -41.71 22.44 -6.55
N ALA A 301 -42.17 23.50 -5.87
CA ALA A 301 -41.31 24.41 -5.13
C ALA A 301 -40.45 23.66 -4.10
N SER A 302 -41.07 22.84 -3.24
CA SER A 302 -40.34 22.03 -2.27
C SER A 302 -39.36 21.04 -2.94
N LYS A 303 -39.76 20.41 -4.05
CA LYS A 303 -38.91 19.47 -4.81
C LYS A 303 -37.63 20.14 -5.34
N TYR A 304 -37.78 21.27 -6.05
CA TYR A 304 -36.64 21.95 -6.65
C TYR A 304 -35.81 22.71 -5.62
N THR A 305 -36.40 23.33 -4.59
CA THR A 305 -35.65 23.89 -3.47
C THR A 305 -34.72 22.83 -2.85
N ARG A 306 -35.23 21.63 -2.55
CA ARG A 306 -34.41 20.52 -2.02
C ARG A 306 -33.29 20.10 -2.96
N LEU A 307 -33.55 20.08 -4.27
CA LEU A 307 -32.56 19.73 -5.30
C LEU A 307 -31.42 20.76 -5.31
N TYR A 308 -31.75 22.03 -5.50
CA TYR A 308 -30.77 23.11 -5.59
C TYR A 308 -30.01 23.29 -4.28
N THR A 309 -30.67 23.23 -3.13
CA THR A 309 -30.01 23.24 -1.82
C THR A 309 -28.96 22.14 -1.71
N GLY A 310 -29.27 20.92 -2.17
CA GLY A 310 -28.31 19.82 -2.15
C GLY A 310 -27.07 20.09 -3.00
N PHE A 311 -27.23 20.63 -4.20
CA PHE A 311 -26.12 20.98 -5.09
C PHE A 311 -25.33 22.20 -4.61
N VAL A 312 -25.98 23.21 -4.05
CA VAL A 312 -25.31 24.38 -3.43
C VAL A 312 -24.40 23.93 -2.29
N PHE A 313 -24.88 23.09 -1.38
CA PHE A 313 -24.04 22.60 -0.28
C PHE A 313 -22.93 21.66 -0.77
N SER A 314 -23.16 20.88 -1.83
CA SER A 314 -22.08 20.13 -2.47
C SER A 314 -21.02 21.06 -3.06
N GLY A 315 -21.43 22.17 -3.69
CA GLY A 315 -20.54 23.20 -4.20
C GLY A 315 -19.75 23.89 -3.10
N LEU A 316 -20.38 24.24 -1.97
CA LEU A 316 -19.71 24.86 -0.82
C LEU A 316 -18.61 23.98 -0.22
N ILE A 317 -18.80 22.66 -0.20
CA ILE A 317 -17.75 21.70 0.18
C ILE A 317 -16.57 21.74 -0.80
N HIS A 318 -16.81 22.03 -2.09
CA HIS A 318 -15.73 22.15 -3.06
C HIS A 318 -15.08 23.54 -3.08
N VAL A 319 -15.80 24.58 -2.67
CA VAL A 319 -15.23 25.92 -2.49
C VAL A 319 -14.10 25.91 -1.45
N SER A 320 -14.15 25.08 -0.41
CA SER A 320 -12.99 24.96 0.51
C SER A 320 -11.76 24.35 -0.15
N GLY A 321 -11.94 23.50 -1.18
CA GLY A 321 -10.87 23.07 -2.08
C GLY A 321 -10.33 24.25 -2.89
N ASP A 322 -11.21 25.02 -3.52
CA ASP A 322 -10.85 26.23 -4.28
C ASP A 322 -10.04 27.22 -3.43
N VAL A 323 -10.46 27.46 -2.18
CA VAL A 323 -9.78 28.34 -1.21
C VAL A 323 -8.36 27.86 -0.93
N MET A 324 -8.17 26.55 -0.75
CA MET A 324 -6.88 25.95 -0.44
C MET A 324 -5.95 25.93 -1.65
N VAL A 325 -6.47 25.91 -2.87
CA VAL A 325 -5.66 26.17 -4.08
C VAL A 325 -5.20 27.63 -4.11
N GLY A 326 -6.14 28.58 -3.99
CA GLY A 326 -5.84 30.00 -3.95
C GLY A 326 -7.09 30.88 -3.94
N ARG A 327 -7.00 32.04 -3.29
CA ARG A 327 -8.14 32.96 -3.08
C ARG A 327 -8.80 33.42 -4.39
N GLN A 328 -8.05 33.50 -5.48
CA GLN A 328 -8.55 33.89 -6.80
C GLN A 328 -9.44 32.81 -7.47
N TYR A 329 -9.41 31.57 -6.99
CA TYR A 329 -10.18 30.47 -7.56
C TYR A 329 -11.47 30.17 -6.80
N ILE A 330 -11.75 30.89 -5.71
CA ILE A 330 -12.94 30.71 -4.86
C ILE A 330 -14.20 30.74 -5.72
N GLY A 331 -14.98 29.65 -5.69
CA GLY A 331 -16.25 29.55 -6.38
C GLY A 331 -16.17 28.95 -7.78
N LYS A 332 -14.98 28.64 -8.31
CA LYS A 332 -14.83 27.95 -9.60
C LYS A 332 -15.57 26.62 -9.60
N SER A 333 -15.48 25.85 -8.52
CA SER A 333 -16.17 24.57 -8.38
C SER A 333 -17.70 24.70 -8.26
N MET A 334 -18.24 25.85 -7.81
CA MET A 334 -19.68 26.03 -7.58
C MET A 334 -20.49 25.88 -8.88
N TRP A 335 -19.98 26.42 -9.99
CA TRP A 335 -20.67 26.42 -11.28
C TRP A 335 -20.93 25.01 -11.80
N PHE A 336 -19.99 24.08 -11.60
CA PHE A 336 -20.17 22.68 -11.95
C PHE A 336 -21.40 22.08 -11.25
N PHE A 337 -21.56 22.31 -9.93
CA PHE A 337 -22.69 21.73 -9.19
C PHE A 337 -24.02 22.38 -9.55
N LEU A 338 -24.06 23.71 -9.69
CA LEU A 338 -25.27 24.41 -10.10
C LEU A 338 -25.72 24.00 -11.51
N ALA A 339 -24.78 23.82 -12.45
CA ALA A 339 -25.08 23.32 -13.79
C ALA A 339 -25.76 21.95 -13.76
N ASN A 340 -25.32 21.03 -12.89
CA ASN A 340 -25.95 19.73 -12.75
C ASN A 340 -27.39 19.81 -12.18
N ALA A 341 -27.66 20.74 -11.26
CA ALA A 341 -29.03 20.99 -10.79
C ALA A 341 -29.92 21.52 -11.93
N MET A 342 -29.41 22.43 -12.74
CA MET A 342 -30.11 22.97 -13.91
C MET A 342 -30.39 21.90 -14.96
N ALA A 343 -29.41 21.04 -15.27
CA ALA A 343 -29.60 19.91 -16.18
C ALA A 343 -30.69 18.95 -15.72
N ILE A 344 -30.78 18.69 -14.42
CA ILE A 344 -31.84 17.85 -13.86
C ILE A 344 -33.21 18.53 -14.00
N THR A 345 -33.31 19.84 -13.79
CA THR A 345 -34.55 20.59 -14.00
C THR A 345 -34.97 20.58 -15.48
N PHE A 346 -34.01 20.75 -16.39
CA PHE A 346 -34.24 20.66 -17.83
C PHE A 346 -34.66 19.25 -18.27
N GLU A 347 -33.94 18.22 -17.80
CA GLU A 347 -34.26 16.80 -18.03
C GLU A 347 -35.67 16.46 -17.55
N ASP A 348 -36.07 16.91 -16.36
CA ASP A 348 -37.42 16.72 -15.84
C ASP A 348 -38.48 17.38 -16.74
N ALA A 349 -38.22 18.59 -17.27
CA ALA A 349 -39.15 19.29 -18.16
C ALA A 349 -39.31 18.58 -19.51
N VAL A 350 -38.20 18.11 -20.11
CA VAL A 350 -38.21 17.35 -21.37
C VAL A 350 -38.97 16.04 -21.20
N LEU A 351 -38.78 15.33 -20.08
CA LEU A 351 -39.48 14.08 -19.81
C LEU A 351 -41.00 14.29 -19.68
N VAL A 352 -41.43 15.36 -19.02
CA VAL A 352 -42.86 15.72 -18.92
C VAL A 352 -43.45 16.05 -20.29
N LEU A 353 -42.72 16.80 -21.13
CA LEU A 353 -43.18 17.11 -22.48
C LEU A 353 -43.27 15.86 -23.36
N ALA A 354 -42.27 14.98 -23.30
CA ALA A 354 -42.25 13.73 -24.07
C ALA A 354 -43.45 12.83 -23.72
N GLN A 355 -43.82 12.75 -22.44
CA GLN A 355 -44.99 11.99 -22.00
C GLN A 355 -46.30 12.56 -22.55
N ARG A 356 -46.44 13.90 -22.58
CA ARG A 356 -47.61 14.55 -23.19
C ARG A 356 -47.76 14.25 -24.69
N VAL A 357 -46.68 13.91 -25.36
CA VAL A 357 -46.64 13.52 -26.79
C VAL A 357 -46.75 11.98 -26.98
N GLY A 358 -47.07 11.23 -25.92
CA GLY A 358 -47.32 9.77 -25.98
C GLY A 358 -46.09 8.88 -25.73
N PHE A 359 -44.98 9.43 -25.23
CA PHE A 359 -43.76 8.64 -24.93
C PHE A 359 -43.74 8.07 -23.50
N ASP A 360 -44.75 7.30 -23.07
CA ASP A 360 -44.94 6.99 -21.64
C ASP A 360 -44.10 5.83 -21.05
N ARG A 361 -43.74 4.79 -21.82
CA ARG A 361 -42.97 3.64 -21.28
C ARG A 361 -41.46 3.75 -21.54
N PRO A 362 -40.59 3.49 -20.54
CA PRO A 362 -39.15 3.38 -20.77
C PRO A 362 -38.84 2.14 -21.63
N THR A 363 -38.54 2.35 -22.90
CA THR A 363 -38.04 1.30 -23.79
C THR A 363 -36.51 1.21 -23.72
N LYS A 364 -35.93 0.09 -24.13
CA LYS A 364 -34.46 -0.05 -24.27
C LYS A 364 -33.87 1.05 -25.16
N TRP A 365 -34.61 1.49 -26.18
CA TRP A 365 -34.22 2.59 -27.07
C TRP A 365 -34.14 3.94 -26.32
N LYS A 366 -35.14 4.26 -25.48
CA LYS A 366 -35.11 5.47 -24.65
C LYS A 366 -33.97 5.45 -23.63
N GLN A 367 -33.62 4.29 -23.09
CA GLN A 367 -32.45 4.14 -22.21
C GLN A 367 -31.15 4.46 -22.97
N ARG A 368 -30.99 4.00 -24.22
CA ARG A 368 -29.83 4.33 -25.06
C ARG A 368 -29.71 5.84 -25.34
N LEU A 369 -30.83 6.49 -25.66
CA LEU A 369 -30.87 7.96 -25.80
C LEU A 369 -30.51 8.68 -24.50
N GLY A 370 -30.98 8.15 -23.37
CA GLY A 370 -30.63 8.66 -22.05
C GLY A 370 -29.13 8.56 -21.75
N TYR A 371 -28.49 7.43 -22.06
CA TYR A 371 -27.03 7.31 -21.94
C TYR A 371 -26.29 8.30 -22.83
N LEU A 372 -26.75 8.49 -24.07
CA LEU A 372 -26.18 9.49 -24.97
C LEU A 372 -26.30 10.90 -24.37
N TRP A 373 -27.47 11.27 -23.84
CA TRP A 373 -27.69 12.54 -23.15
C TRP A 373 -26.73 12.74 -21.98
N VAL A 374 -26.58 11.73 -21.10
CA VAL A 374 -25.67 11.80 -19.95
C VAL A 374 -24.23 11.95 -20.41
N ILE A 375 -23.79 11.19 -21.41
CA ILE A 375 -22.44 11.27 -21.97
C ILE A 375 -22.17 12.67 -22.54
N LEU A 376 -23.10 13.20 -23.34
CA LEU A 376 -22.98 14.53 -23.94
C LEU A 376 -22.96 15.63 -22.88
N TRP A 377 -23.87 15.58 -21.89
CA TRP A 377 -23.90 16.54 -20.79
C TRP A 377 -22.58 16.59 -20.04
N PHE A 378 -22.05 15.42 -19.64
CA PHE A 378 -20.81 15.36 -18.86
C PHE A 378 -19.58 15.78 -19.67
N ASN A 379 -19.52 15.52 -20.98
CA ASN A 379 -18.35 15.84 -21.78
C ASN A 379 -18.38 17.25 -22.41
N LEU A 380 -19.57 17.78 -22.72
CA LEU A 380 -19.70 19.09 -23.37
C LEU A 380 -19.86 20.24 -22.39
N ILE A 381 -20.46 20.00 -21.22
CA ILE A 381 -20.80 21.08 -20.27
C ILE A 381 -20.15 20.83 -18.91
N ALA A 382 -20.35 19.64 -18.31
CA ALA A 382 -19.93 19.41 -16.94
C ALA A 382 -18.40 19.30 -16.80
N ALA A 383 -17.71 18.63 -17.73
CA ALA A 383 -16.26 18.46 -17.66
C ALA A 383 -15.49 19.76 -17.83
N PRO A 384 -15.82 20.66 -18.79
CA PRO A 384 -15.18 21.96 -18.86
C PRO A 384 -15.28 22.77 -17.55
N LEU A 385 -16.45 22.77 -16.91
CA LEU A 385 -16.66 23.49 -15.64
C LEU A 385 -15.86 22.90 -14.47
N ASN A 386 -15.45 21.64 -14.54
CA ASN A 386 -14.75 20.96 -13.46
C ASN A 386 -13.25 20.80 -13.70
N ALA A 387 -12.84 20.37 -14.90
CA ALA A 387 -11.48 19.94 -15.20
C ALA A 387 -10.62 21.07 -15.78
N ASP A 388 -11.16 21.87 -16.73
CA ASP A 388 -10.36 22.80 -17.53
C ASP A 388 -9.58 23.78 -16.65
N TRP A 389 -10.24 24.45 -15.71
CA TRP A 389 -9.56 25.43 -14.84
C TRP A 389 -8.53 24.78 -13.89
N MET A 390 -8.72 23.50 -13.53
CA MET A 390 -7.77 22.77 -12.67
C MET A 390 -6.53 22.35 -13.44
N VAL A 391 -6.69 21.92 -14.70
CA VAL A 391 -5.58 21.57 -15.59
C VAL A 391 -4.72 22.79 -15.92
N GLN A 392 -5.34 23.97 -16.00
CA GLN A 392 -4.65 25.24 -16.24
C GLN A 392 -4.01 25.87 -14.98
N LEU A 393 -4.01 25.18 -13.84
CA LEU A 393 -3.32 25.67 -12.64
C LEU A 393 -1.79 25.58 -12.82
N PRO A 394 -1.02 26.61 -12.41
CA PRO A 394 0.44 26.55 -12.44
C PRO A 394 0.97 25.38 -11.60
N GLY A 395 1.77 24.49 -12.19
CA GLY A 395 2.34 23.32 -11.50
C GLY A 395 1.42 22.10 -11.39
N ALA A 396 0.16 22.18 -11.83
CA ALA A 396 -0.77 21.05 -11.77
C ALA A 396 -0.32 19.82 -12.59
N LEU A 397 0.43 20.06 -13.66
CA LEU A 397 0.94 19.00 -14.54
C LEU A 397 2.23 18.35 -14.01
N ASP A 398 2.94 19.06 -13.12
CA ASP A 398 4.23 18.62 -12.57
C ASP A 398 4.04 17.70 -11.35
N GLU A 399 2.86 17.73 -10.72
CA GLU A 399 2.53 16.94 -9.53
C GLU A 399 2.39 15.44 -9.81
N ASP A 400 3.20 14.61 -9.14
CA ASP A 400 3.05 13.16 -9.16
C ASP A 400 1.91 12.71 -8.24
N TYR A 401 0.72 12.57 -8.80
CA TYR A 401 -0.48 12.11 -8.10
C TYR A 401 -0.34 10.73 -7.44
N MET A 402 0.53 9.88 -7.99
CA MET A 402 1.03 8.68 -7.32
C MET A 402 2.54 8.67 -7.41
N ARG A 403 3.20 8.58 -6.25
CA ARG A 403 4.66 8.39 -6.14
C ARG A 403 5.14 7.08 -6.78
N PHE A 404 4.23 6.17 -7.11
CA PHE A 404 4.50 4.89 -7.76
C PHE A 404 3.38 4.55 -8.76
N SER A 405 3.74 4.23 -10.00
CA SER A 405 2.80 3.93 -11.11
C SER A 405 3.17 2.61 -11.76
N LEU A 406 2.35 1.57 -11.64
CA LEU A 406 2.58 0.25 -12.23
C LEU A 406 2.58 0.27 -13.76
N ILE A 407 1.84 1.19 -14.38
CA ILE A 407 1.67 1.28 -15.84
C ILE A 407 2.80 2.08 -16.49
N ARG A 408 3.23 3.21 -15.93
CA ARG A 408 4.41 3.96 -16.46
C ARG A 408 5.68 3.14 -16.38
N ILE A 409 5.81 2.41 -15.29
CA ILE A 409 6.79 1.37 -15.05
C ILE A 409 6.81 0.29 -16.15
N ALA A 410 5.64 -0.14 -16.62
CA ALA A 410 5.52 -1.11 -17.71
C ALA A 410 5.76 -0.47 -19.10
N GLN A 411 5.42 0.81 -19.29
CA GLN A 411 5.62 1.53 -20.55
C GLN A 411 7.08 1.95 -20.77
N LEU A 412 7.78 2.40 -19.72
CA LEU A 412 9.23 2.63 -19.75
C LEU A 412 10.00 1.35 -20.08
N ALA A 413 9.46 0.19 -19.69
CA ALA A 413 10.00 -1.11 -20.08
C ALA A 413 9.77 -1.47 -21.56
N THR A 414 8.86 -0.79 -22.28
CA THR A 414 8.56 -1.01 -23.71
C THR A 414 9.10 0.06 -24.67
N LEU A 415 9.47 1.25 -24.17
CA LEU A 415 9.89 2.41 -24.98
C LEU A 415 11.40 2.68 -24.97
N CYS A 416 12.25 1.66 -24.76
CA CYS A 416 13.70 1.76 -25.00
C CYS A 416 14.00 1.97 -26.49
N CYS A 417 13.76 3.18 -27.00
CA CYS A 417 14.32 3.74 -28.22
C CYS A 417 14.33 5.28 -28.05
N PRO A 418 15.49 5.97 -28.17
CA PRO A 418 15.63 7.34 -27.68
C PRO A 418 15.12 8.39 -28.69
N PRO A 419 14.53 9.52 -28.26
CA PRO A 419 14.49 10.73 -29.06
C PRO A 419 15.68 11.66 -28.75
N GLN A 420 16.06 12.40 -29.78
CA GLN A 420 17.28 13.17 -29.96
C GLN A 420 17.45 14.40 -29.05
N ALA A 421 18.71 14.60 -28.67
CA ALA A 421 19.48 15.82 -28.42
C ALA A 421 18.76 17.18 -28.32
N SER A 422 19.03 17.89 -27.21
CA SER A 422 19.05 19.36 -27.15
C SER A 422 20.41 19.87 -26.67
N VAL A 423 20.95 20.83 -27.42
CA VAL A 423 22.28 21.47 -27.42
C VAL A 423 22.56 22.32 -26.14
N PRO A 424 23.83 22.57 -25.74
CA PRO A 424 24.22 23.01 -24.40
C PRO A 424 24.51 24.52 -24.29
N THR A 425 24.61 25.02 -23.06
CA THR A 425 25.24 26.31 -22.70
C THR A 425 26.28 26.11 -21.57
N PRO A 426 27.34 26.94 -21.50
CA PRO A 426 28.67 26.53 -21.05
C PRO A 426 28.94 26.77 -19.55
N GLN A 427 29.93 26.01 -19.05
CA GLN A 427 30.46 26.04 -17.68
C GLN A 427 31.25 27.33 -17.35
N PRO A 428 31.67 27.48 -16.06
CA PRO A 428 33.11 27.35 -15.86
C PRO A 428 33.51 26.41 -14.71
N GLU A 429 34.50 25.61 -15.06
CA GLU A 429 35.41 24.71 -14.36
C GLU A 429 35.69 24.99 -12.87
N THR A 430 35.70 23.91 -12.07
CA THR A 430 36.80 23.63 -11.13
C THR A 430 36.92 22.11 -10.87
N SER A 431 37.94 21.52 -11.48
CA SER A 431 38.72 20.35 -11.03
C SER A 431 38.03 19.25 -10.20
N GLN A 432 37.54 18.21 -10.88
CA GLN A 432 37.58 16.83 -10.35
C GLN A 432 37.96 15.84 -11.47
N PRO A 433 39.03 15.04 -11.32
CA PRO A 433 39.44 14.10 -12.34
C PRO A 433 38.57 12.83 -12.31
N ALA A 434 38.04 12.46 -13.47
CA ALA A 434 37.84 11.08 -13.94
C ALA A 434 37.01 10.07 -13.11
N ILE A 435 36.12 10.47 -12.19
CA ILE A 435 35.16 9.55 -11.53
C ILE A 435 33.70 9.78 -11.97
N ALA A 436 33.38 10.93 -12.59
CA ALA A 436 32.02 11.28 -12.99
C ALA A 436 31.50 10.57 -14.27
N GLN A 437 32.26 9.64 -14.85
CA GLN A 437 31.82 8.74 -15.93
C GLN A 437 31.48 7.33 -15.42
N MET A 438 31.04 7.18 -14.17
CA MET A 438 30.49 5.91 -13.69
C MET A 438 29.10 5.67 -14.29
N ASN A 439 29.07 5.06 -15.48
CA ASN A 439 27.96 4.39 -16.17
C ASN A 439 26.56 4.72 -15.61
N GLU A 440 25.79 5.55 -16.32
CA GLU A 440 24.34 5.70 -16.12
C GLU A 440 23.67 4.33 -16.25
N ARG A 441 23.57 3.59 -15.13
CA ARG A 441 22.83 2.34 -15.06
C ARG A 441 21.34 2.65 -15.10
N HIS A 442 20.61 1.87 -15.88
CA HIS A 442 19.18 2.09 -16.06
C HIS A 442 18.41 1.72 -14.79
N VAL A 443 17.29 2.38 -14.53
CA VAL A 443 16.41 1.95 -13.42
C VAL A 443 15.80 0.60 -13.77
N LEU A 444 15.89 -0.35 -12.85
CA LEU A 444 15.41 -1.72 -13.00
C LEU A 444 13.93 -1.71 -13.43
N PRO A 445 13.57 -2.33 -14.56
CA PRO A 445 12.19 -2.47 -14.98
C PRO A 445 11.42 -3.18 -13.87
N PRO A 446 10.30 -2.64 -13.39
CA PRO A 446 9.66 -3.23 -12.20
C PRO A 446 9.01 -4.60 -12.41
N LEU A 447 8.89 -5.06 -13.65
CA LEU A 447 8.55 -6.46 -13.97
C LEU A 447 9.78 -7.31 -14.32
N GLY A 448 10.98 -6.74 -14.39
CA GLY A 448 12.20 -7.44 -14.81
C GLY A 448 12.49 -8.67 -13.95
N GLN A 449 12.41 -8.53 -12.62
CA GLN A 449 12.55 -9.66 -11.71
C GLN A 449 11.37 -10.65 -11.80
N VAL A 450 10.15 -10.16 -12.06
CA VAL A 450 8.94 -11.00 -12.16
C VAL A 450 9.05 -11.95 -13.35
N VAL A 451 9.59 -11.48 -14.47
CA VAL A 451 9.82 -12.32 -15.67
C VAL A 451 10.70 -13.52 -15.33
N VAL A 452 11.79 -13.33 -14.58
CA VAL A 452 12.68 -14.43 -14.15
C VAL A 452 11.91 -15.47 -13.31
N GLN A 453 11.06 -15.00 -12.39
CA GLN A 453 10.23 -15.88 -11.56
C GLN A 453 9.20 -16.66 -12.40
N LEU A 454 8.56 -16.00 -13.36
CA LEU A 454 7.59 -16.65 -14.24
C LEU A 454 8.26 -17.71 -15.14
N ILE A 455 9.45 -17.43 -15.66
CA ILE A 455 10.24 -18.42 -16.42
C ILE A 455 10.60 -19.62 -15.54
N LEU A 456 11.04 -19.39 -14.30
CA LEU A 456 11.33 -20.46 -13.36
C LEU A 456 10.08 -21.31 -13.07
N ILE A 457 8.95 -20.68 -12.76
CA ILE A 457 7.67 -21.35 -12.50
C ILE A 457 7.24 -22.18 -13.71
N ALA A 458 7.30 -21.61 -14.91
CA ALA A 458 6.96 -22.31 -16.15
C ALA A 458 7.91 -23.49 -16.40
N THR A 459 9.21 -23.33 -16.15
CA THR A 459 10.21 -24.39 -16.34
C THR A 459 9.98 -25.56 -15.38
N ILE A 460 9.72 -25.27 -14.09
CA ILE A 460 9.39 -26.29 -13.09
C ILE A 460 8.07 -26.98 -13.46
N ALA A 461 7.05 -26.22 -13.84
CA ALA A 461 5.72 -26.76 -14.15
C ALA A 461 5.73 -27.61 -15.41
N LEU A 462 6.32 -27.14 -16.51
CA LEU A 462 6.26 -27.76 -17.83
C LEU A 462 7.28 -28.90 -18.00
N ARG A 463 8.39 -28.87 -17.26
CA ARG A 463 9.45 -29.88 -17.31
C ARG A 463 9.96 -30.11 -18.77
N PRO A 464 10.45 -29.05 -19.45
CA PRO A 464 10.91 -29.18 -20.83
C PRO A 464 12.04 -30.22 -20.96
N PRO A 465 12.20 -30.90 -22.11
CA PRO A 465 13.35 -31.78 -22.37
C PRO A 465 14.69 -31.05 -22.23
N SER A 466 15.79 -31.81 -22.15
CA SER A 466 17.13 -31.30 -21.81
C SER A 466 17.60 -30.13 -22.69
N LEU A 467 17.43 -30.21 -24.02
CA LEU A 467 17.90 -29.17 -24.94
C LEU A 467 17.13 -27.84 -24.80
N PRO A 468 15.79 -27.78 -24.87
CA PRO A 468 15.04 -26.56 -24.57
C PRO A 468 15.27 -26.04 -23.14
N ARG A 469 15.41 -26.94 -22.16
CA ARG A 469 15.71 -26.58 -20.78
C ARG A 469 17.07 -25.87 -20.65
N LEU A 470 18.08 -26.35 -21.37
CA LEU A 470 19.40 -25.71 -21.43
C LEU A 470 19.30 -24.32 -22.06
N ALA A 471 18.61 -24.18 -23.20
CA ALA A 471 18.40 -22.88 -23.84
C ALA A 471 17.70 -21.89 -22.89
N ILE A 472 16.62 -22.31 -22.22
CA ILE A 472 15.92 -21.49 -21.22
C ILE A 472 16.86 -21.08 -20.09
N THR A 473 17.67 -22.02 -19.58
CA THR A 473 18.61 -21.77 -18.48
C THR A 473 19.67 -20.75 -18.90
N VAL A 474 20.25 -20.88 -20.08
CA VAL A 474 21.27 -19.96 -20.63
C VAL A 474 20.68 -18.57 -20.84
N LEU A 475 19.52 -18.47 -21.52
CA LEU A 475 18.85 -17.19 -21.78
C LEU A 475 18.43 -16.50 -20.47
N THR A 476 17.89 -17.25 -19.51
CA THR A 476 17.51 -16.71 -18.20
C THR A 476 18.73 -16.27 -17.40
N SER A 477 19.83 -17.02 -17.47
CA SER A 477 21.10 -16.66 -16.81
C SER A 477 21.68 -15.38 -17.40
N TYR A 478 21.70 -15.27 -18.74
CA TYR A 478 22.11 -14.04 -19.42
C TYR A 478 21.21 -12.86 -19.06
N TYR A 479 19.89 -13.07 -19.00
CA TYR A 479 18.95 -12.05 -18.58
C TYR A 479 19.17 -11.62 -17.13
N CYS A 480 19.39 -12.55 -16.20
CA CYS A 480 19.77 -12.22 -14.81
C CYS A 480 21.07 -11.41 -14.78
N TYR A 481 22.10 -11.83 -15.52
CA TYR A 481 23.35 -11.07 -15.62
C TYR A 481 23.13 -9.65 -16.18
N ALA A 482 22.30 -9.49 -17.21
CA ALA A 482 21.97 -8.19 -17.78
C ALA A 482 21.25 -7.31 -16.75
N LEU A 483 20.27 -7.87 -16.01
CA LEU A 483 19.60 -7.16 -14.91
C LEU A 483 20.59 -6.68 -13.84
N LEU A 484 21.52 -7.54 -13.43
CA LEU A 484 22.50 -7.23 -12.39
C LEU A 484 23.58 -6.25 -12.85
N SER A 485 24.01 -6.31 -14.11
CA SER A 485 25.14 -5.50 -14.61
C SER A 485 24.72 -4.14 -15.16
N GLN A 486 23.49 -4.01 -15.68
CA GLN A 486 23.04 -2.81 -16.40
C GLN A 486 22.05 -1.97 -15.61
N TYR A 487 21.45 -2.51 -14.53
CA TYR A 487 20.37 -1.85 -13.82
C TYR A 487 20.68 -1.55 -12.34
N THR A 488 19.98 -0.54 -11.82
CA THR A 488 19.94 -0.13 -10.41
C THR A 488 18.48 -0.01 -9.95
N THR A 489 18.21 -0.17 -8.67
CA THR A 489 16.91 0.12 -8.05
C THR A 489 16.56 1.60 -8.06
N GLY A 490 17.56 2.48 -8.15
CA GLY A 490 17.39 3.93 -8.06
C GLY A 490 17.26 4.48 -6.64
N GLU A 491 17.20 3.61 -5.62
CA GLU A 491 17.04 3.99 -4.21
C GLU A 491 18.38 4.09 -3.46
N GLY A 492 19.38 3.30 -3.87
CA GLY A 492 20.73 3.36 -3.32
C GLY A 492 21.45 1.99 -3.28
N PRO A 493 22.71 1.96 -2.82
CA PRO A 493 23.54 0.75 -2.80
C PRO A 493 22.98 -0.40 -1.94
N MET A 494 22.30 -0.13 -0.83
CA MET A 494 21.74 -1.19 0.03
C MET A 494 20.57 -1.87 -0.66
N HIS A 495 19.68 -1.10 -1.29
CA HIS A 495 18.60 -1.65 -2.11
C HIS A 495 19.15 -2.42 -3.33
N ASP A 496 20.18 -1.91 -4.00
CA ASP A 496 20.85 -2.61 -5.11
C ASP A 496 21.47 -3.93 -4.65
N TRP A 497 22.19 -3.94 -3.53
CA TRP A 497 22.79 -5.15 -3.00
C TRP A 497 21.73 -6.20 -2.63
N GLY A 498 20.66 -5.77 -1.96
CA GLY A 498 19.55 -6.64 -1.59
C GLY A 498 18.80 -7.19 -2.80
N MET A 499 18.52 -6.35 -3.80
CA MET A 499 17.86 -6.73 -5.04
C MET A 499 18.73 -7.69 -5.87
N GLY A 500 20.01 -7.41 -6.02
CA GLY A 500 20.94 -8.26 -6.75
C GLY A 500 21.11 -9.63 -6.09
N SER A 501 21.16 -9.66 -4.76
CA SER A 501 21.13 -10.90 -3.98
C SER A 501 19.84 -11.68 -4.19
N ASN A 502 18.69 -11.00 -4.29
CA ASN A 502 17.40 -11.64 -4.50
C ASN A 502 17.26 -12.24 -5.91
N ILE A 503 17.61 -11.48 -6.96
CA ILE A 503 17.63 -11.95 -8.35
C ILE A 503 18.52 -13.18 -8.49
N THR A 504 19.68 -13.18 -7.83
CA THR A 504 20.60 -14.30 -7.86
C THR A 504 20.09 -15.50 -7.06
N ALA A 505 19.51 -15.28 -5.87
CA ALA A 505 18.96 -16.36 -5.04
C ALA A 505 17.78 -17.09 -5.69
N TRP A 506 16.77 -16.33 -6.12
CA TRP A 506 15.48 -16.87 -6.53
C TRP A 506 15.31 -16.96 -8.04
N GLY A 507 16.13 -16.23 -8.80
CA GLY A 507 16.18 -16.33 -10.25
C GLY A 507 17.29 -17.25 -10.70
N TRP A 508 18.53 -16.78 -10.57
CA TRP A 508 19.70 -17.44 -11.16
C TRP A 508 20.01 -18.81 -10.51
N ALA A 509 20.17 -18.86 -9.19
CA ALA A 509 20.36 -20.12 -8.48
C ALA A 509 19.09 -21.00 -8.56
N GLY A 510 17.90 -20.40 -8.61
CA GLY A 510 16.63 -21.11 -8.79
C GLY A 510 16.59 -21.90 -10.11
N ILE A 511 16.89 -21.24 -11.24
CA ILE A 511 16.86 -21.87 -12.58
C ILE A 511 18.00 -22.89 -12.78
N LEU A 512 19.10 -22.77 -12.04
CA LEU A 512 20.18 -23.74 -12.05
C LEU A 512 19.88 -24.96 -11.16
N ILE A 513 19.21 -24.77 -10.02
CA ILE A 513 19.02 -25.84 -9.04
C ILE A 513 17.73 -26.63 -9.29
N PHE A 514 16.57 -25.96 -9.41
CA PHE A 514 15.28 -26.66 -9.45
C PHE A 514 15.03 -27.51 -10.71
N PRO A 515 15.47 -27.09 -11.91
CA PRO A 515 15.29 -27.90 -13.13
C PRO A 515 16.36 -28.97 -13.36
N TRP A 516 17.52 -28.88 -12.68
CA TRP A 516 18.70 -29.72 -12.97
C TRP A 516 19.15 -30.59 -11.80
N LEU A 517 19.05 -30.10 -10.57
CA LEU A 517 19.57 -30.79 -9.39
C LEU A 517 18.48 -31.48 -8.55
N CYS A 518 17.21 -31.24 -8.83
CA CYS A 518 16.09 -31.99 -8.25
C CYS A 518 14.90 -32.04 -9.21
N GLU A 519 13.89 -32.85 -8.88
CA GLU A 519 12.62 -32.87 -9.60
C GLU A 519 11.44 -32.54 -8.68
N PRO A 520 11.18 -31.24 -8.42
CA PRO A 520 10.15 -30.81 -7.46
C PRO A 520 8.75 -31.38 -7.75
N MET A 521 8.41 -31.55 -9.03
CA MET A 521 7.09 -31.98 -9.47
C MET A 521 6.84 -33.49 -9.29
N THR A 522 7.88 -34.30 -9.14
CA THR A 522 7.78 -35.76 -8.99
C THR A 522 8.14 -36.21 -7.59
N GLU A 523 9.07 -35.52 -6.93
CA GLU A 523 9.58 -35.90 -5.61
C GLU A 523 8.79 -35.29 -4.45
N TRP A 524 8.24 -34.09 -4.61
CA TRP A 524 7.65 -33.36 -3.47
C TRP A 524 6.14 -33.51 -3.43
N ARG A 525 5.61 -33.70 -2.24
CA ARG A 525 4.17 -33.80 -1.97
C ARG A 525 3.76 -32.69 -1.01
N TYR A 526 2.57 -32.14 -1.20
CA TYR A 526 2.01 -31.16 -0.28
C TYR A 526 1.11 -31.89 0.72
N LYS A 527 1.41 -31.76 2.02
CA LYS A 527 0.71 -32.45 3.11
C LYS A 527 0.54 -33.96 2.81
N ASP A 528 -0.67 -34.48 3.00
CA ASP A 528 -1.00 -35.89 2.86
C ASP A 528 -1.39 -36.29 1.43
N GLU A 529 -1.15 -35.42 0.43
CA GLU A 529 -1.42 -35.77 -0.97
C GLU A 529 -0.50 -36.91 -1.44
N LYS A 530 -1.11 -37.97 -1.99
CA LYS A 530 -0.38 -39.14 -2.51
C LYS A 530 0.13 -38.94 -3.94
N ALA A 531 -0.66 -38.28 -4.79
CA ALA A 531 -0.35 -38.05 -6.20
C ALA A 531 0.80 -37.05 -6.39
N ALA A 532 1.62 -37.24 -7.43
CA ALA A 532 2.69 -36.30 -7.72
C ALA A 532 2.11 -35.00 -8.31
N PRO A 533 2.68 -33.83 -7.98
CA PRO A 533 2.31 -32.58 -8.63
C PRO A 533 2.34 -32.66 -10.17
N ALA A 534 3.24 -33.47 -10.74
CA ALA A 534 3.37 -33.72 -12.17
C ALA A 534 2.10 -34.30 -12.82
N ASP A 535 1.30 -35.05 -12.06
CA ASP A 535 0.10 -35.75 -12.55
C ASP A 535 -1.12 -34.84 -12.61
N TYR A 536 -1.02 -33.62 -12.05
CA TYR A 536 -2.13 -32.68 -12.04
C TYR A 536 -2.29 -31.91 -13.37
N PRO A 537 -3.50 -31.36 -13.63
CA PRO A 537 -3.72 -30.45 -14.75
C PRO A 537 -2.75 -29.26 -14.73
N LEU A 538 -2.45 -28.70 -15.91
CA LEU A 538 -1.43 -27.67 -16.09
C LEU A 538 -1.60 -26.47 -15.14
N LEU A 539 -2.83 -26.00 -14.91
CA LEU A 539 -3.08 -24.88 -13.98
C LEU A 539 -2.69 -25.21 -12.55
N LYS A 540 -2.97 -26.43 -12.06
CA LYS A 540 -2.57 -26.87 -10.71
C LYS A 540 -1.05 -27.09 -10.64
N ARG A 541 -0.42 -27.57 -11.72
CA ARG A 541 1.06 -27.65 -11.84
C ARG A 541 1.71 -26.26 -11.76
N LEU A 542 1.20 -25.29 -12.52
CA LEU A 542 1.68 -23.90 -12.47
C LEU A 542 1.49 -23.29 -11.09
N TRP A 543 0.35 -23.53 -10.44
CA TRP A 543 0.12 -23.10 -9.07
C TRP A 543 1.12 -23.73 -8.09
N TYR A 544 1.37 -25.04 -8.19
CA TYR A 544 2.30 -25.75 -7.32
C TYR A 544 3.75 -25.30 -7.57
N ALA A 545 4.12 -25.04 -8.82
CA ALA A 545 5.41 -24.45 -9.18
C ALA A 545 5.58 -23.07 -8.54
N ALA A 546 4.53 -22.23 -8.59
CA ALA A 546 4.52 -20.93 -7.93
C ALA A 546 4.64 -21.07 -6.41
N CYS A 547 3.95 -22.03 -5.79
CA CYS A 547 4.11 -22.33 -4.37
C CYS A 547 5.54 -22.81 -4.05
N ILE A 548 6.14 -23.64 -4.88
CA ILE A 548 7.52 -24.14 -4.70
C ILE A 548 8.54 -22.99 -4.84
N ALA A 549 8.36 -22.10 -5.81
CA ALA A 549 9.21 -20.93 -6.01
C ALA A 549 9.06 -19.91 -4.87
N GLY A 550 7.81 -19.61 -4.46
CA GLY A 550 7.50 -18.60 -3.45
C GLY A 550 7.60 -19.07 -1.99
N ASN A 551 7.55 -20.37 -1.72
CA ASN A 551 7.71 -20.93 -0.37
C ASN A 551 9.17 -21.35 -0.14
N ALA A 552 10.01 -20.36 0.20
CA ALA A 552 11.44 -20.51 0.48
C ALA A 552 11.78 -21.69 1.41
N ARG A 553 10.90 -21.97 2.38
CA ARG A 553 11.09 -22.98 3.44
C ARG A 553 10.29 -24.27 3.21
N LEU A 554 9.50 -24.32 2.13
CA LEU A 554 8.61 -25.42 1.77
C LEU A 554 7.72 -25.90 2.94
N ILE A 555 7.17 -24.95 3.70
CA ILE A 555 6.29 -25.28 4.83
C ILE A 555 5.08 -26.06 4.32
N GLY A 556 4.81 -27.22 4.94
CA GLY A 556 3.74 -28.15 4.57
C GLY A 556 4.08 -29.11 3.42
N TRP A 557 5.30 -29.09 2.87
CA TRP A 557 5.72 -30.05 1.84
C TRP A 557 6.61 -31.16 2.42
N SER A 558 6.70 -32.30 1.74
CA SER A 558 7.56 -33.43 2.13
C SER A 558 9.05 -33.07 2.22
N SER A 559 9.49 -32.04 1.48
CA SER A 559 10.86 -31.49 1.54
C SER A 559 10.97 -30.22 2.39
N GLN A 560 10.10 -30.05 3.40
CA GLN A 560 10.17 -28.94 4.34
C GLN A 560 11.54 -28.86 5.03
N VAL A 561 12.05 -27.63 5.19
CA VAL A 561 13.33 -27.37 5.86
C VAL A 561 13.27 -27.81 7.33
N SER A 562 14.37 -28.42 7.83
CA SER A 562 14.54 -28.79 9.24
C SER A 562 14.78 -27.58 10.17
N ASN A 563 14.55 -27.72 11.47
CA ASN A 563 14.78 -26.68 12.50
C ASN A 563 13.93 -25.41 12.33
N LEU A 564 12.71 -25.53 11.80
CA LEU A 564 11.80 -24.39 11.75
C LEU A 564 11.38 -23.97 13.16
N PRO A 565 11.26 -22.66 13.42
CA PRO A 565 10.64 -22.17 14.64
C PRO A 565 9.23 -22.75 14.81
N PRO A 566 8.75 -22.91 16.05
CA PRO A 566 7.39 -23.37 16.27
C PRO A 566 6.38 -22.42 15.64
N ALA A 567 5.23 -22.97 15.24
CA ALA A 567 4.10 -22.16 14.82
C ALA A 567 3.66 -21.24 15.97
N ASP A 568 3.09 -20.10 15.62
CA ASP A 568 2.55 -19.18 16.62
C ASP A 568 1.41 -19.90 17.38
N PRO A 569 1.43 -20.00 18.72
CA PRO A 569 0.44 -20.77 19.49
C PRO A 569 -0.97 -20.15 19.48
N VAL A 570 -1.19 -19.15 18.64
CA VAL A 570 -2.43 -18.39 18.55
C VAL A 570 -3.50 -19.18 17.81
N LYS A 571 -4.69 -19.25 18.42
CA LYS A 571 -5.83 -20.02 17.89
C LYS A 571 -6.78 -19.20 16.99
N THR A 572 -6.69 -17.87 17.02
CA THR A 572 -7.62 -17.00 16.28
C THR A 572 -6.89 -16.02 15.36
N CYS A 573 -7.48 -15.76 14.19
CA CYS A 573 -6.93 -14.82 13.22
C CYS A 573 -6.73 -13.41 13.82
N GLY A 574 -7.68 -12.91 14.62
CA GLY A 574 -7.56 -11.59 15.26
C GLY A 574 -6.37 -11.47 16.23
N GLN A 575 -6.13 -12.51 17.04
CA GLN A 575 -4.95 -12.54 17.92
C GLN A 575 -3.65 -12.60 17.12
N PHE A 576 -3.63 -13.36 16.02
CA PHE A 576 -2.45 -13.50 15.17
C PHE A 576 -2.12 -12.17 14.52
N LEU A 577 -3.12 -11.52 13.91
CA LEU A 577 -2.96 -10.20 13.29
C LEU A 577 -2.51 -9.15 14.31
N ARG A 578 -3.11 -9.11 15.50
CA ARG A 578 -2.67 -8.20 16.57
C ARG A 578 -1.20 -8.42 16.92
N ARG A 579 -0.79 -9.67 17.12
CA ARG A 579 0.60 -10.02 17.46
C ARG A 579 1.57 -9.64 16.34
N ARG A 580 1.20 -9.89 15.08
CA ARG A 580 2.01 -9.55 13.90
C ARG A 580 2.09 -8.05 13.66
N ILE A 581 1.02 -7.29 13.85
CA ILE A 581 1.05 -5.82 13.77
C ILE A 581 1.97 -5.23 14.84
N LEU A 582 1.86 -5.69 16.09
CA LEU A 582 2.77 -5.26 17.16
C LEU A 582 4.22 -5.65 16.87
N GLN A 583 4.45 -6.82 16.28
CA GLN A 583 5.77 -7.25 15.83
C GLN A 583 6.30 -6.34 14.71
N ALA A 584 5.48 -6.00 13.71
CA ALA A 584 5.86 -5.09 12.63
C ALA A 584 6.27 -3.73 13.17
N LEU A 585 5.50 -3.16 14.12
CA LEU A 585 5.82 -1.89 14.76
C LEU A 585 7.15 -1.95 15.52
N ARG A 586 7.42 -3.03 16.26
CA ARG A 586 8.70 -3.23 16.98
C ARG A 586 9.88 -3.34 16.02
N LEU A 587 9.72 -4.10 14.93
CA LEU A 587 10.76 -4.26 13.92
C LEU A 587 11.03 -2.96 13.16
N TRP A 588 9.97 -2.22 12.81
CA TRP A 588 10.09 -0.91 12.18
C TRP A 588 10.82 0.08 13.10
N LEU A 589 10.46 0.14 14.39
CA LEU A 589 11.15 0.98 15.37
C LEU A 589 12.61 0.57 15.56
N LEU A 590 12.91 -0.74 15.49
CA LEU A 590 14.28 -1.24 15.54
C LEU A 590 15.10 -0.75 14.33
N VAL A 591 14.53 -0.78 13.11
CA VAL A 591 15.17 -0.20 11.92
C VAL A 591 15.38 1.30 12.11
N ASP A 592 14.35 2.03 12.57
CA ASP A 592 14.40 3.48 12.78
C ASP A 592 15.53 3.89 13.75
N ILE A 593 15.61 3.25 14.92
CA ILE A 593 16.63 3.55 15.93
C ILE A 593 18.04 3.22 15.43
N THR A 594 18.21 2.07 14.78
CA THR A 594 19.53 1.62 14.32
C THR A 594 20.01 2.42 13.11
N GLN A 595 19.12 2.76 12.19
CA GLN A 595 19.43 3.67 11.09
C GLN A 595 19.69 5.10 11.60
N ALA A 596 18.94 5.59 12.57
CA ALA A 596 19.26 6.85 13.24
C ALA A 596 20.65 6.84 13.87
N TYR A 597 21.09 5.71 14.45
CA TYR A 597 22.45 5.57 14.95
C TYR A 597 23.49 5.67 13.83
N ILE A 598 23.29 4.99 12.69
CA ILE A 598 24.19 5.06 11.53
C ILE A 598 24.35 6.51 11.06
N HIS A 599 23.24 7.22 10.87
CA HIS A 599 23.24 8.61 10.38
C HIS A 599 23.87 9.61 11.35
N LEU A 600 23.68 9.42 12.65
CA LEU A 600 24.11 10.38 13.67
C LEU A 600 25.51 10.11 14.21
N GLN A 601 26.09 8.93 13.98
CA GLN A 601 27.39 8.52 14.52
C GLN A 601 28.54 9.04 13.62
N PRO A 602 29.34 10.04 14.04
CA PRO A 602 30.37 10.63 13.19
C PRO A 602 31.50 9.66 12.83
N LEU A 603 31.71 8.61 13.62
CA LEU A 603 32.74 7.60 13.36
C LEU A 603 32.29 6.52 12.37
N PHE A 604 31.00 6.42 12.06
CA PHE A 604 30.48 5.37 11.18
C PHE A 604 31.09 5.39 9.77
N PRO A 605 31.25 6.57 9.11
CA PRO A 605 31.93 6.66 7.81
C PRO A 605 33.39 6.21 7.83
N LEU A 606 34.04 6.22 8.99
CA LEU A 606 35.44 5.83 9.13
C LEU A 606 35.60 4.30 9.27
N LEU A 607 34.52 3.54 9.43
CA LEU A 607 34.58 2.08 9.61
C LEU A 607 35.30 1.40 8.45
N GLY A 608 36.30 0.57 8.78
CA GLY A 608 37.12 -0.12 7.77
C GLY A 608 38.26 0.71 7.18
N THR A 609 38.54 1.89 7.76
CA THR A 609 39.70 2.71 7.44
C THR A 609 40.66 2.80 8.63
N ASP A 610 41.92 3.14 8.36
CA ASP A 610 42.93 3.39 9.41
C ASP A 610 42.63 4.67 10.22
N ALA A 611 41.71 5.50 9.74
CA ALA A 611 41.24 6.70 10.44
C ALA A 611 40.23 6.38 11.56
N PHE A 612 39.65 5.18 11.59
CA PHE A 612 38.84 4.76 12.74
C PHE A 612 39.73 4.59 13.97
N PRO A 613 39.33 5.04 15.18
CA PRO A 613 40.15 4.92 16.38
C PRO A 613 40.73 3.50 16.56
N GLY A 614 42.03 3.43 16.84
CA GLY A 614 42.74 2.19 17.14
C GLY A 614 42.61 1.74 18.60
N GLY A 615 43.27 0.62 18.93
CA GLY A 615 43.37 0.12 20.30
C GLY A 615 42.03 -0.34 20.91
N TRP A 616 42.00 -0.45 22.24
CA TRP A 616 40.84 -0.97 22.98
C TRP A 616 39.61 -0.04 22.89
N ARG A 617 39.83 1.29 22.85
CA ARG A 617 38.74 2.28 22.70
C ARG A 617 38.04 2.12 21.36
N GLY A 618 38.81 2.08 20.28
CA GLY A 618 38.30 1.78 18.95
C GLY A 618 37.59 0.43 18.90
N ALA A 619 38.14 -0.56 19.60
CA ALA A 619 37.54 -1.87 19.62
C ALA A 619 36.12 -1.86 20.21
N ILE A 620 35.92 -1.14 21.31
CA ILE A 620 34.62 -0.94 21.96
C ILE A 620 33.67 -0.13 21.07
N MET A 621 34.15 0.94 20.42
CA MET A 621 33.33 1.79 19.55
C MET A 621 32.81 1.08 18.29
N ARG A 622 33.52 0.06 17.80
CA ARG A 622 33.07 -0.76 16.65
C ARG A 622 31.85 -1.63 16.98
N ILE A 623 31.71 -2.05 18.24
CA ILE A 623 30.62 -2.96 18.66
C ILE A 623 29.23 -2.38 18.32
N PRO A 624 28.84 -1.17 18.80
CA PRO A 624 27.53 -0.62 18.48
C PRO A 624 27.38 -0.31 16.98
N CYS A 625 28.46 0.01 16.27
CA CYS A 625 28.43 0.21 14.82
C CYS A 625 28.07 -1.08 14.07
N TYR A 626 28.70 -2.21 14.43
CA TYR A 626 28.38 -3.50 13.81
C TYR A 626 26.96 -3.97 14.13
N PHE A 627 26.49 -3.76 15.36
CA PHE A 627 25.08 -4.03 15.69
C PHE A 627 24.13 -3.14 14.89
N ALA A 628 24.42 -1.83 14.79
CA ALA A 628 23.60 -0.89 14.02
C ALA A 628 23.54 -1.26 12.53
N TRP A 629 24.57 -1.92 11.99
CA TRP A 629 24.55 -2.43 10.61
C TRP A 629 23.72 -3.72 10.44
N TYR A 630 23.90 -4.72 11.31
CA TYR A 630 23.25 -6.03 11.15
C TYR A 630 21.79 -6.06 11.63
N LEU A 631 21.41 -5.23 12.61
CA LEU A 631 20.04 -5.19 13.13
C LEU A 631 18.99 -4.75 12.10
N PRO A 632 19.22 -3.73 11.25
CA PRO A 632 18.33 -3.43 10.13
C PRO A 632 18.13 -4.62 9.20
N THR A 633 19.19 -5.37 8.86
CA THR A 633 19.07 -6.54 7.99
C THR A 633 18.18 -7.62 8.62
N TYR A 634 18.38 -7.91 9.90
CA TYR A 634 17.52 -8.80 10.68
C TYR A 634 16.07 -8.31 10.73
N ALA A 635 15.88 -7.02 10.99
CA ALA A 635 14.58 -6.43 11.19
C ALA A 635 13.78 -6.35 9.88
N MET A 636 14.42 -5.93 8.78
CA MET A 636 13.81 -5.81 7.46
C MET A 636 13.39 -7.15 6.89
N THR A 637 14.23 -8.18 7.00
CA THR A 637 13.88 -9.54 6.53
C THR A 637 12.63 -10.04 7.26
N ASN A 638 12.62 -9.94 8.59
CA ASN A 638 11.44 -10.29 9.39
C ASN A 638 10.23 -9.39 9.07
N LEU A 639 10.43 -8.10 8.84
CA LEU A 639 9.35 -7.17 8.58
C LEU A 639 8.63 -7.53 7.27
N LEU A 640 9.37 -7.87 6.21
CA LEU A 640 8.81 -8.37 4.96
C LEU A 640 7.96 -9.62 5.21
N ASN A 641 8.48 -10.59 5.97
CA ASN A 641 7.72 -11.79 6.32
C ASN A 641 6.45 -11.50 7.12
N VAL A 642 6.56 -10.62 8.12
CA VAL A 642 5.45 -10.24 8.99
C VAL A 642 4.38 -9.50 8.19
N LEU A 643 4.75 -8.53 7.35
CA LEU A 643 3.83 -7.80 6.50
C LEU A 643 3.13 -8.73 5.50
N MET A 644 3.88 -9.66 4.88
CA MET A 644 3.30 -10.67 4.00
C MET A 644 2.38 -11.64 4.76
N SER A 645 2.70 -11.99 6.00
CA SER A 645 1.83 -12.82 6.84
C SER A 645 0.54 -12.10 7.22
N ILE A 646 0.61 -10.80 7.53
CA ILE A 646 -0.57 -9.98 7.80
C ILE A 646 -1.44 -9.93 6.56
N LEU A 647 -0.85 -9.64 5.40
CA LEU A 647 -1.57 -9.59 4.13
C LEU A 647 -2.23 -10.92 3.83
N CYS A 648 -1.49 -12.03 3.84
CA CYS A 648 -2.00 -13.34 3.44
C CYS A 648 -3.01 -13.91 4.45
N VAL A 649 -2.81 -13.72 5.76
CA VAL A 649 -3.77 -14.20 6.78
C VAL A 649 -5.02 -13.31 6.84
N ALA A 650 -4.88 -11.99 6.72
CA ALA A 650 -6.03 -11.07 6.73
C ALA A 650 -6.87 -11.15 5.45
N THR A 651 -6.23 -11.38 4.31
CA THR A 651 -6.91 -11.57 3.02
C THR A 651 -7.28 -13.02 2.76
N GLY A 652 -6.65 -13.99 3.42
CA GLY A 652 -6.73 -15.38 3.03
C GLY A 652 -6.13 -15.71 1.65
N PHE A 653 -5.27 -14.85 1.07
CA PHE A 653 -4.44 -15.20 -0.09
C PHE A 653 -3.46 -16.33 0.28
N PHE A 654 -3.12 -17.19 -0.69
CA PHE A 654 -2.21 -18.34 -0.49
C PHE A 654 -2.61 -19.20 0.73
N ASN A 655 -3.87 -19.62 0.78
CA ASN A 655 -4.52 -20.39 1.85
C ASN A 655 -4.70 -19.64 3.19
N GLY A 656 -3.92 -18.60 3.49
CA GLY A 656 -4.13 -17.76 4.69
C GLY A 656 -3.99 -18.47 6.03
N ASN A 657 -3.40 -19.67 6.06
CA ASN A 657 -3.24 -20.44 7.28
C ASN A 657 -2.17 -19.79 8.16
N MET A 658 -2.50 -19.54 9.43
CA MET A 658 -1.56 -18.94 10.39
C MET A 658 -0.32 -19.82 10.63
N GLU A 659 -0.48 -21.15 10.56
CA GLU A 659 0.58 -22.14 10.79
C GLU A 659 1.68 -22.14 9.72
N ASP A 660 1.33 -21.68 8.51
CA ASP A 660 2.26 -21.59 7.38
C ASP A 660 3.21 -20.37 7.54
N TRP A 661 2.84 -19.39 8.36
CA TRP A 661 3.61 -18.17 8.61
C TRP A 661 4.41 -18.28 9.91
N ARG A 662 5.43 -19.13 9.93
CA ARG A 662 6.35 -19.29 11.07
C ARG A 662 7.42 -18.20 11.08
N GLN A 663 7.96 -17.87 12.26
CA GLN A 663 9.08 -16.92 12.37
C GLN A 663 10.25 -17.35 11.48
N GLU A 664 10.97 -16.39 10.90
CA GLU A 664 12.07 -16.69 9.97
C GLU A 664 13.36 -17.07 10.67
N PHE A 665 13.60 -16.45 11.82
CA PHE A 665 14.74 -16.67 12.68
C PHE A 665 14.36 -17.61 13.82
N GLY A 666 15.31 -18.48 14.20
CA GLY A 666 15.15 -19.34 15.35
C GLY A 666 15.52 -18.65 16.66
N SER A 667 15.61 -19.46 17.72
CA SER A 667 15.95 -18.93 19.04
C SER A 667 17.40 -18.45 19.08
N TRP A 668 17.59 -17.22 19.58
CA TRP A 668 18.92 -16.70 19.92
C TRP A 668 19.58 -17.50 21.05
N SER A 669 18.81 -18.20 21.89
CA SER A 669 19.34 -19.08 22.94
C SER A 669 20.06 -20.34 22.44
N ASP A 670 19.97 -20.61 21.14
CA ASP A 670 20.72 -21.69 20.48
C ASP A 670 22.03 -21.21 19.84
N ALA A 671 22.28 -19.90 19.79
CA ALA A 671 23.38 -19.29 19.03
C ALA A 671 24.75 -19.32 19.75
N TYR A 672 25.02 -20.32 20.59
CA TYR A 672 26.28 -20.44 21.35
C TYR A 672 27.42 -21.13 20.58
N THR A 673 27.25 -21.36 19.27
CA THR A 673 28.30 -21.84 18.34
C THR A 673 28.00 -21.23 16.98
N VAL A 674 29.02 -20.96 16.16
CA VAL A 674 28.87 -20.41 14.81
C VAL A 674 28.04 -21.37 13.95
N ARG A 675 28.23 -22.69 14.13
CA ARG A 675 27.43 -23.73 13.46
C ARG A 675 25.94 -23.62 13.81
N ARG A 676 25.60 -23.42 15.08
CA ARG A 676 24.19 -23.28 15.51
C ARG A 676 23.61 -21.93 15.15
N PHE A 677 24.40 -20.86 15.19
CA PHE A 677 23.98 -19.55 14.73
C PHE A 677 23.44 -19.64 13.30
N TRP A 678 24.23 -20.13 12.34
CA TRP A 678 23.79 -20.25 10.94
C TRP A 678 22.76 -21.39 10.71
N GLY A 679 22.88 -22.49 11.45
CA GLY A 679 22.06 -23.68 11.25
C GLY A 679 20.71 -23.71 11.97
N LYS A 680 20.49 -22.84 12.96
CA LYS A 680 19.28 -22.81 13.80
C LYS A 680 18.75 -21.41 14.07
N SER A 681 19.61 -20.42 14.30
CA SER A 681 19.17 -19.08 14.75
C SER A 681 18.95 -18.09 13.61
N TRP A 682 19.87 -18.03 12.64
CA TRP A 682 19.77 -17.16 11.45
C TRP A 682 18.64 -17.63 10.50
N HIS A 683 18.25 -16.79 9.53
CA HIS A 683 17.11 -17.09 8.66
C HIS A 683 17.28 -18.41 7.88
N GLN A 684 16.19 -19.19 7.74
CA GLN A 684 16.24 -20.51 7.08
C GLN A 684 15.77 -20.49 5.59
N ASN A 685 15.59 -19.31 5.01
CA ASN A 685 15.00 -19.13 3.67
C ASN A 685 15.79 -19.80 2.52
N LEU A 686 17.12 -19.85 2.60
CA LEU A 686 17.96 -20.40 1.51
C LEU A 686 18.35 -21.87 1.71
N ARG A 687 17.95 -22.47 2.85
CA ARG A 687 18.41 -23.78 3.32
C ARG A 687 18.15 -24.90 2.32
N ARG A 688 17.05 -24.82 1.57
CA ARG A 688 16.67 -25.80 0.54
C ARG A 688 17.71 -25.87 -0.58
N CYS A 689 18.05 -24.73 -1.17
CA CYS A 689 19.02 -24.65 -2.27
C CYS A 689 20.38 -25.20 -1.84
N PHE A 690 20.83 -24.83 -0.63
CA PHE A 690 22.05 -25.35 -0.02
C PHE A 690 22.03 -26.86 0.19
N THR A 691 20.90 -27.40 0.68
CA THR A 691 20.76 -28.84 0.95
C THR A 691 20.75 -29.67 -0.32
N VAL A 692 20.05 -29.21 -1.37
CA VAL A 692 20.00 -29.91 -2.67
C VAL A 692 21.39 -29.96 -3.29
N LEU A 693 22.08 -28.81 -3.40
CA LEU A 693 23.43 -28.74 -3.94
C LEU A 693 24.42 -29.61 -3.14
N GLY A 694 24.40 -29.48 -1.81
CA GLY A 694 25.30 -30.25 -0.94
C GLY A 694 25.07 -31.77 -1.02
N LYS A 695 23.81 -32.23 -1.17
CA LYS A 695 23.51 -33.65 -1.39
C LYS A 695 24.03 -34.12 -2.74
N LYS A 696 23.79 -33.38 -3.83
CA LYS A 696 24.26 -33.76 -5.17
C LYS A 696 25.79 -33.79 -5.28
N LEU A 697 26.49 -32.81 -4.69
CA LEU A 697 27.95 -32.84 -4.62
C LEU A 697 28.48 -34.02 -3.80
N ASN A 698 27.84 -34.31 -2.67
CA ASN A 698 28.21 -35.47 -1.86
C ASN A 698 28.07 -36.79 -2.64
N ASP A 699 26.96 -36.94 -3.36
CA ASP A 699 26.66 -38.14 -4.14
C ASP A 699 27.63 -38.25 -5.34
N ALA A 700 27.93 -37.14 -6.02
CA ALA A 700 28.89 -37.08 -7.12
C ALA A 700 30.32 -37.46 -6.68
N LEU A 701 30.69 -37.15 -5.43
CA LEU A 701 31.98 -37.52 -4.84
C LEU A 701 31.98 -38.92 -4.20
N GLY A 702 30.86 -39.66 -4.25
CA GLY A 702 30.76 -41.00 -3.67
C GLY A 702 30.94 -41.07 -2.14
N LEU A 703 30.71 -39.95 -1.43
CA LEU A 703 30.99 -39.87 0.01
C LEU A 703 29.91 -40.58 0.84
N GLN A 704 30.36 -41.44 1.75
CA GLN A 704 29.46 -42.17 2.66
C GLN A 704 28.62 -41.22 3.50
N LYS A 705 27.30 -41.48 3.54
CA LYS A 705 26.35 -40.70 4.35
C LYS A 705 26.72 -40.79 5.83
N GLY A 706 26.78 -39.64 6.49
CA GLY A 706 27.12 -39.55 7.92
C GLY A 706 28.62 -39.44 8.20
N SER A 707 29.49 -39.59 7.20
CA SER A 707 30.92 -39.35 7.37
C SER A 707 31.25 -37.87 7.63
N THR A 708 32.40 -37.62 8.26
CA THR A 708 32.95 -36.28 8.47
C THR A 708 33.18 -35.55 7.14
N ALA A 709 33.72 -36.25 6.14
CA ALA A 709 33.90 -35.73 4.78
C ALA A 709 32.56 -35.27 4.16
N SER A 710 31.51 -36.09 4.27
CA SER A 710 30.16 -35.74 3.82
C SER A 710 29.62 -34.47 4.48
N SER A 711 29.86 -34.32 5.78
CA SER A 711 29.41 -33.16 6.57
C SER A 711 30.11 -31.87 6.14
N TYR A 712 31.43 -31.91 5.92
CA TYR A 712 32.19 -30.74 5.49
C TYR A 712 31.92 -30.38 4.03
N VAL A 713 31.83 -31.34 3.09
CA VAL A 713 31.46 -31.02 1.69
C VAL A 713 30.12 -30.28 1.63
N LYS A 714 29.12 -30.73 2.40
CA LYS A 714 27.83 -30.05 2.48
C LYS A 714 27.93 -28.66 3.11
N LEU A 715 28.78 -28.49 4.12
CA LEU A 715 29.03 -27.20 4.77
C LEU A 715 29.65 -26.19 3.80
N TYR A 716 30.75 -26.56 3.15
CA TYR A 716 31.46 -25.67 2.23
C TYR A 716 30.62 -25.38 0.98
N ALA A 717 29.90 -26.36 0.44
CA ALA A 717 28.96 -26.12 -0.66
C ALA A 717 27.85 -25.12 -0.29
N ALA A 718 27.31 -25.21 0.93
CA ALA A 718 26.29 -24.29 1.41
C ALA A 718 26.82 -22.85 1.51
N PHE A 719 28.00 -22.64 2.10
CA PHE A 719 28.60 -21.32 2.22
C PHE A 719 29.11 -20.77 0.88
N ALA A 720 29.63 -21.61 -0.01
CA ALA A 720 30.00 -21.20 -1.37
C ALA A 720 28.77 -20.73 -2.17
N LEU A 721 27.65 -21.48 -2.13
CA LEU A 721 26.42 -21.05 -2.79
C LEU A 721 25.84 -19.78 -2.14
N SER A 722 25.93 -19.65 -0.81
CA SER A 722 25.53 -18.42 -0.12
C SER A 722 26.37 -17.23 -0.55
N GLY A 723 27.69 -17.40 -0.67
CA GLY A 723 28.60 -16.39 -1.20
C GLY A 723 28.23 -15.99 -2.62
N PHE A 724 28.03 -16.97 -3.52
CA PHE A 724 27.61 -16.73 -4.90
C PHE A 724 26.32 -15.91 -4.99
N ILE A 725 25.32 -16.24 -4.17
CA ILE A 725 24.06 -15.48 -4.12
C ILE A 725 24.31 -14.00 -3.82
N HIS A 726 25.14 -13.69 -2.82
CA HIS A 726 25.40 -12.31 -2.41
C HIS A 726 26.38 -11.59 -3.34
N THR A 727 27.21 -12.31 -4.11
CA THR A 727 28.01 -11.67 -5.19
C THR A 727 27.14 -11.08 -6.29
N GLY A 728 25.89 -11.53 -6.44
CA GLY A 728 24.90 -10.84 -7.27
C GLY A 728 24.57 -9.43 -6.77
N GLY A 729 24.53 -9.25 -5.44
CA GLY A 729 24.43 -7.93 -4.82
C GLY A 729 25.66 -7.09 -5.10
N ASP A 730 26.86 -7.66 -4.94
CA ASP A 730 28.12 -6.98 -5.27
C ASP A 730 28.15 -6.50 -6.74
N LEU A 731 27.66 -7.34 -7.66
CA LEU A 731 27.57 -7.04 -9.09
C LEU A 731 26.64 -5.86 -9.37
N MET A 732 25.45 -5.87 -8.73
CA MET A 732 24.44 -4.82 -8.88
C MET A 732 24.84 -3.50 -8.20
N VAL A 733 25.61 -3.55 -7.11
CA VAL A 733 26.21 -2.34 -6.52
C VAL A 733 27.33 -1.77 -7.40
N GLY A 734 28.18 -2.62 -7.98
CA GLY A 734 29.23 -2.15 -8.89
C GLY A 734 30.28 -3.21 -9.21
N ALA A 735 30.14 -3.84 -10.39
CA ALA A 735 30.99 -4.93 -10.88
C ALA A 735 32.50 -4.67 -10.81
N ARG A 736 32.96 -3.46 -11.14
CA ARG A 736 34.40 -3.15 -11.33
C ARG A 736 35.19 -2.89 -10.05
N GLY A 737 34.57 -2.92 -8.86
CA GLY A 737 35.27 -2.67 -7.59
C GLY A 737 34.88 -3.55 -6.41
N TYR A 738 33.71 -4.19 -6.46
CA TYR A 738 33.13 -4.87 -5.28
C TYR A 738 32.83 -6.36 -5.50
N LEU A 739 32.91 -6.84 -6.74
CA LEU A 739 32.57 -8.22 -7.08
C LEU A 739 33.43 -9.22 -6.29
N GLY A 740 32.78 -10.11 -5.54
CA GLY A 740 33.46 -11.16 -4.78
C GLY A 740 33.76 -10.80 -3.33
N THR A 741 33.50 -9.56 -2.90
CA THR A 741 33.67 -9.13 -1.51
C THR A 741 32.78 -9.93 -0.56
N SER A 742 31.53 -10.18 -0.95
CA SER A 742 30.61 -11.00 -0.17
C SER A 742 31.07 -12.46 -0.06
N MET A 743 31.72 -13.01 -1.09
CA MET A 743 32.17 -14.41 -1.11
C MET A 743 33.15 -14.72 0.04
N ALA A 744 34.11 -13.82 0.28
CA ALA A 744 35.11 -14.00 1.33
C ALA A 744 34.48 -14.12 2.72
N PHE A 745 33.50 -13.25 3.03
CA PHE A 745 32.77 -13.29 4.29
C PHE A 745 32.03 -14.61 4.50
N PHE A 746 31.36 -15.15 3.49
CA PHE A 746 30.63 -16.40 3.65
C PHE A 746 31.58 -17.61 3.78
N LEU A 747 32.65 -17.69 3.00
CA LEU A 747 33.58 -18.83 3.06
C LEU A 747 34.34 -18.91 4.39
N VAL A 748 34.74 -17.78 4.98
CA VAL A 748 35.47 -17.78 6.25
C VAL A 748 34.63 -18.31 7.41
N ASN A 749 33.29 -18.21 7.33
CA ASN A 749 32.38 -18.83 8.31
C ASN A 749 32.42 -20.37 8.27
N ALA A 750 32.64 -20.98 7.10
CA ALA A 750 32.82 -22.43 7.02
C ALA A 750 34.14 -22.88 7.69
N LEU A 751 35.19 -22.08 7.57
CA LEU A 751 36.47 -22.31 8.26
C LEU A 751 36.31 -22.19 9.77
N ALA A 752 35.62 -21.15 10.26
CA ALA A 752 35.35 -21.01 11.69
C ALA A 752 34.56 -22.17 12.27
N ILE A 753 33.57 -22.67 11.54
CA ILE A 753 32.80 -23.86 11.97
C ILE A 753 33.70 -25.09 12.02
N THR A 754 34.61 -25.25 11.05
CA THR A 754 35.55 -26.38 11.03
C THR A 754 36.53 -26.30 12.20
N PHE A 755 37.04 -25.11 12.51
CA PHE A 755 37.87 -24.85 13.69
C PHE A 755 37.10 -25.11 14.99
N GLU A 756 35.89 -24.55 15.11
CA GLU A 756 35.00 -24.73 16.25
C GLU A 756 34.68 -26.22 16.51
N ASP A 757 34.38 -27.00 15.47
CA ASP A 757 34.15 -28.43 15.59
C ASP A 757 35.40 -29.17 16.10
N GLY A 758 36.60 -28.76 15.66
CA GLY A 758 37.87 -29.31 16.12
C GLY A 758 38.12 -29.05 17.61
N VAL A 759 37.88 -27.82 18.08
CA VAL A 759 37.97 -27.45 19.50
C VAL A 759 36.96 -28.24 20.33
N ILE A 760 35.72 -28.37 19.85
CA ILE A 760 34.68 -29.17 20.52
C ILE A 760 35.08 -30.64 20.58
N ALA A 761 35.68 -31.19 19.51
CA ALA A 761 36.15 -32.57 19.49
C ALA A 761 37.29 -32.82 20.49
N ILE A 762 38.24 -31.89 20.62
CA ILE A 762 39.30 -31.94 21.63
C ILE A 762 38.70 -31.87 23.04
N GLY A 763 37.77 -30.94 23.28
CA GLY A 763 37.08 -30.83 24.57
C GLY A 763 36.38 -32.12 24.99
N ARG A 764 35.71 -32.80 24.04
CA ARG A 764 35.09 -34.11 24.30
C ARG A 764 36.13 -35.18 24.68
N ARG A 765 37.29 -35.19 24.01
CA ARG A 765 38.38 -36.12 24.37
C ARG A 765 38.98 -35.84 25.75
N LEU A 766 38.92 -34.59 26.22
CA LEU A 766 39.37 -34.18 27.55
C LEU A 766 38.30 -34.39 28.65
N GLY A 767 37.18 -35.03 28.34
CA GLY A 767 36.12 -35.35 29.32
C GLY A 767 35.03 -34.29 29.49
N PHE A 768 34.96 -33.28 28.61
CA PHE A 768 33.84 -32.34 28.60
C PHE A 768 32.64 -32.91 27.82
N ASP A 769 31.77 -33.63 28.52
CA ASP A 769 30.58 -34.23 27.93
C ASP A 769 29.40 -33.26 27.84
N GLY A 770 29.12 -32.82 26.62
CA GLY A 770 27.91 -32.08 26.28
C GLY A 770 27.88 -30.59 26.70
N PRO A 771 26.80 -29.88 26.36
CA PRO A 771 26.69 -28.45 26.59
C PRO A 771 26.26 -28.13 28.04
N THR A 772 27.20 -27.74 28.89
CA THR A 772 26.97 -27.18 30.24
C THR A 772 26.64 -25.69 30.18
N LYS A 773 26.24 -25.10 31.32
CA LYS A 773 26.03 -23.64 31.41
C LYS A 773 27.30 -22.85 31.06
N TRP A 774 28.47 -23.34 31.48
CA TRP A 774 29.75 -22.68 31.24
C TRP A 774 30.24 -22.83 29.80
N THR A 775 30.12 -24.02 29.21
CA THR A 775 30.50 -24.20 27.80
C THR A 775 29.58 -23.42 26.86
N LYS A 776 28.30 -23.23 27.20
CA LYS A 776 27.41 -22.31 26.47
C LYS A 776 27.85 -20.85 26.59
N ARG A 777 28.23 -20.38 27.79
CA ARG A 777 28.73 -19.00 28.00
C ARG A 777 30.01 -18.75 27.20
N LEU A 778 30.95 -19.68 27.25
CA LEU A 778 32.17 -19.65 26.43
C LEU A 778 31.83 -19.63 24.93
N GLY A 779 30.88 -20.46 24.52
CA GLY A 779 30.39 -20.50 23.15
C GLY A 779 29.76 -19.18 22.68
N TYR A 780 28.96 -18.50 23.51
CA TYR A 780 28.46 -17.16 23.18
C TYR A 780 29.58 -16.12 23.05
N ALA A 781 30.58 -16.18 23.94
CA ALA A 781 31.75 -15.31 23.83
C ALA A 781 32.52 -15.57 22.53
N TRP A 782 32.71 -16.84 22.15
CA TRP A 782 33.33 -17.24 20.88
C TRP A 782 32.54 -16.71 19.68
N VAL A 783 31.21 -16.89 19.64
CA VAL A 783 30.37 -16.40 18.54
C VAL A 783 30.45 -14.88 18.42
N PHE A 784 30.43 -14.17 19.55
CA PHE A 784 30.59 -12.71 19.57
C PHE A 784 31.96 -12.28 19.00
N VAL A 785 33.05 -12.89 19.48
CA VAL A 785 34.42 -12.62 19.02
C VAL A 785 34.58 -12.94 17.55
N TRP A 786 34.03 -14.08 17.09
CA TRP A 786 34.08 -14.47 15.68
C TRP A 786 33.42 -13.43 14.77
N PHE A 787 32.17 -13.03 15.08
CA PHE A 787 31.48 -12.03 14.27
C PHE A 787 32.12 -10.64 14.35
N TYR A 788 32.76 -10.31 15.48
CA TYR A 788 33.55 -9.09 15.60
C TYR A 788 34.76 -9.11 14.65
N ILE A 789 35.49 -10.23 14.58
CA ILE A 789 36.66 -10.42 13.69
C ILE A 789 36.25 -10.50 12.22
N ALA A 790 35.11 -11.13 11.92
CA ALA A 790 34.62 -11.31 10.56
C ALA A 790 33.91 -10.06 9.99
N ALA A 791 33.40 -9.16 10.85
CA ALA A 791 32.63 -7.99 10.43
C ALA A 791 33.34 -7.05 9.44
N PRO A 792 34.66 -6.76 9.54
CA PRO A 792 35.38 -5.93 8.57
C PRO A 792 35.29 -6.43 7.12
N LEU A 793 35.23 -7.74 6.89
CA LEU A 793 35.11 -8.32 5.55
C LEU A 793 33.79 -7.97 4.85
N HIS A 794 32.78 -7.56 5.61
CA HIS A 794 31.46 -7.20 5.11
C HIS A 794 31.13 -5.74 5.42
N VAL A 795 30.95 -5.38 6.69
CA VAL A 795 30.57 -4.02 7.12
C VAL A 795 31.63 -3.00 6.74
N GLY A 796 32.91 -3.34 6.88
CA GLY A 796 34.00 -2.41 6.54
C GLY A 796 34.09 -2.12 5.03
N VAL A 797 33.71 -3.07 4.18
CA VAL A 797 33.62 -2.84 2.72
C VAL A 797 32.37 -2.02 2.41
N MET A 798 31.21 -2.42 2.96
CA MET A 798 29.94 -1.79 2.65
C MET A 798 29.83 -0.36 3.17
N ALA A 799 30.36 -0.05 4.36
CA ALA A 799 30.34 1.30 4.91
C ALA A 799 31.12 2.33 4.08
N ARG A 800 32.02 1.87 3.20
CA ARG A 800 32.81 2.70 2.29
C ARG A 800 32.14 2.92 0.93
N LEU A 801 30.98 2.30 0.69
CA LEU A 801 30.26 2.48 -0.57
C LEU A 801 29.71 3.92 -0.68
N PRO A 802 29.96 4.62 -1.80
CA PRO A 802 29.38 5.94 -2.02
C PRO A 802 27.85 5.91 -1.92
N GLY A 803 27.26 6.84 -1.17
CA GLY A 803 25.81 6.96 -1.03
C GLY A 803 25.14 6.02 -0.03
N VAL A 804 25.81 4.96 0.44
CA VAL A 804 25.23 3.95 1.34
C VAL A 804 24.76 4.52 2.69
N LEU A 805 25.46 5.53 3.20
CA LEU A 805 25.15 6.16 4.48
C LEU A 805 24.09 7.26 4.35
N ALA A 806 23.83 7.75 3.14
CA ALA A 806 22.78 8.73 2.87
C ALA A 806 21.43 8.05 2.61
N GLU A 807 21.43 6.74 2.39
CA GLU A 807 20.26 5.96 2.03
C GLU A 807 19.28 5.77 3.20
N GLU A 808 17.99 5.80 2.88
CA GLU A 808 16.90 5.61 3.84
C GLU A 808 16.26 4.23 3.64
N LEU A 809 16.13 3.46 4.73
CA LEU A 809 15.54 2.12 4.69
C LEU A 809 14.03 2.17 5.02
N ILE A 810 13.57 3.30 5.56
CA ILE A 810 12.18 3.57 5.90
C ILE A 810 11.77 4.95 5.38
N PRO A 811 10.50 5.17 5.01
CA PRO A 811 10.07 6.41 4.37
C PRO A 811 10.17 7.66 5.26
N PHE A 812 10.17 7.48 6.58
CA PHE A 812 10.33 8.56 7.56
C PHE A 812 10.90 8.00 8.87
N SER A 813 11.70 8.80 9.58
CA SER A 813 12.29 8.43 10.86
C SER A 813 11.65 9.19 12.02
N ILE A 814 10.96 8.49 12.93
CA ILE A 814 10.42 9.12 14.13
C ILE A 814 11.55 9.47 15.09
N THR A 815 12.57 8.61 15.18
CA THR A 815 13.70 8.77 16.10
C THR A 815 14.52 10.00 15.74
N ARG A 816 14.89 10.21 14.47
CA ARG A 816 15.65 11.40 14.06
C ARG A 816 14.81 12.69 14.16
N THR A 817 13.52 12.63 13.87
CA THR A 817 12.65 13.82 13.91
C THR A 817 12.29 14.26 15.32
N TYR A 818 11.95 13.32 16.21
CA TYR A 818 11.35 13.66 17.51
C TYR A 818 12.20 13.28 18.73
N ALA A 819 13.19 12.39 18.57
CA ALA A 819 14.04 11.91 19.67
C ALA A 819 15.54 11.80 19.31
N PRO A 820 16.15 12.73 18.56
CA PRO A 820 17.57 12.60 18.19
C PRO A 820 18.50 12.65 19.42
N SER A 821 18.10 13.41 20.44
CA SER A 821 18.82 13.53 21.71
C SER A 821 18.93 12.21 22.47
N PHE A 822 17.96 11.30 22.33
CA PHE A 822 18.02 9.96 22.94
C PHE A 822 19.17 9.14 22.35
N VAL A 823 19.30 9.12 21.03
CA VAL A 823 20.37 8.38 20.34
C VAL A 823 21.73 9.03 20.62
N ILE A 824 21.82 10.36 20.56
CA ILE A 824 23.06 11.10 20.85
C ILE A 824 23.51 10.84 22.30
N LYS A 825 22.59 10.78 23.27
CA LYS A 825 22.92 10.47 24.67
C LYS A 825 23.43 9.05 24.83
N ALA A 826 22.84 8.08 24.11
CA ALA A 826 23.34 6.71 24.09
C ALA A 826 24.74 6.61 23.47
N MET A 827 25.03 7.38 22.42
CA MET A 827 26.38 7.46 21.81
C MET A 827 27.41 8.04 22.78
N LYS A 828 27.07 9.11 23.49
CA LYS A 828 27.96 9.74 24.48
C LYS A 828 28.30 8.82 25.65
N ALA A 829 27.44 7.86 25.99
CA ALA A 829 27.74 6.85 27.01
C ALA A 829 28.73 5.76 26.53
N THR A 830 28.98 5.67 25.23
CA THR A 830 29.94 4.73 24.61
C THR A 830 31.27 5.37 24.17
N LEU A 831 31.37 6.71 24.28
CA LEU A 831 32.61 7.48 24.15
C LEU A 831 33.30 7.57 25.51
#